data_AF-A0A1I3RQ33-F1
#
_entry.id   AF-A0A1I3RQ33-F1
#
_cell.length_a   1.000
_cell.length_b   1.000
_cell.length_c   1.000
_cell.angle_alpha   90.00
_cell.angle_beta   90.00
_cell.angle_gamma   90.00
#
_symmetry.space_group_name_H-M   'P 1'
#
loop_
_entity.id
_entity.type
_entity.pdbx_description
1 polymer ?
#
loop_
_entity_poly.entity_id
_entity_poly.type
_entity_poly.pdbx_seq_one_letter_code
_entity_poly.pdbx_strand_id
1 'polypeptide(L)'
;MDAVRPYANACEERTFLAGFLQDSIENSGDPFHLGDTELAIVEAALRAFEQQKSVVIHNPFPSESLSVAICAAYAYSQKPTTGGPNQPMLLLPSMGYVTRFDDFHHSRTLNPDSNAVNSLIRREVVRATSEVEDRWGLYTAPTNDTFVFDEDCPHLGAMFIDFRRPEWAEQSFDRIEEFCENHPDVPVVYYTDEEDAAFELTCDRLGVEPLRVTNDLLSTADVSNDPENGESDLTVQQRILSNGGVNVTYVSVVDEDFSELLEDFTMLKNKLQERDIAPLAVGRVYNLLTKQPFKPKYWTECVKGDGYYSDVPTYLDLIRTKSDQSDGVGGDLLSNYARVANTVQGHLNDHHALQNNVFNAMQNAARDERDTVFVVSNAAERDALMSAATGEGYAIPENVQLLEMGQLQPNPDRHHIFLFPPYSESYIYEFPPSKHIAYVHNAMWHRYVQTNSKRKMNGKATHESRAVGGNGGPGEITDFVFDIDEVEDDIERRLRQNPLSLITDDSGSESDDEDNGGGQTRPTRRFYLDNDETLDVTDGQHITTYDSSEAAIKRKVAKNVSAGDEILLVDSVADDIYDVLVDSVDSRETMRENFNTVENWREMLVSEMEARNLDDEDVLDELQERGSDLEDDRTIHDWRTGDRYGPGDAADVRRTLQIFRPQLEEAALEQVHGVVWESLKTIRTEHRRLGRDVRRAIEAEVNPSTSAEFNASVNEAMIKNVTRDIEKVTVTKITRLKYSE
;
A
#
# COMPACT_ATOMS: atom_id res chain seq x y z
N MET A 1 7.89 -4.99 24.12
CA MET A 1 9.28 -5.15 24.61
C MET A 1 9.66 -3.84 25.30
N ASP A 2 9.93 -3.87 26.60
CA ASP A 2 10.00 -2.62 27.40
C ASP A 2 11.42 -2.05 27.53
N ALA A 3 12.45 -2.85 27.24
CA ALA A 3 13.85 -2.43 27.28
C ALA A 3 14.69 -3.22 26.27
N VAL A 4 15.50 -2.50 25.49
CA VAL A 4 16.38 -3.08 24.46
C VAL A 4 17.57 -3.84 25.07
N ARG A 5 18.27 -3.22 26.02
CA ARG A 5 19.58 -3.71 26.51
C ARG A 5 19.61 -5.16 27.03
N PRO A 6 18.62 -5.66 27.81
CA PRO A 6 18.66 -7.05 28.27
C PRO A 6 18.60 -8.07 27.14
N TYR A 7 17.86 -7.76 26.07
CA TYR A 7 17.77 -8.63 24.90
C TYR A 7 19.02 -8.49 24.02
N ALA A 8 19.54 -7.28 23.85
CA ALA A 8 20.80 -7.04 23.12
C ALA A 8 21.97 -7.82 23.76
N ASN A 9 22.17 -7.70 25.08
CA ASN A 9 23.21 -8.44 25.81
C ASN A 9 23.03 -9.96 25.68
N ALA A 10 21.79 -10.46 25.72
CA ALA A 10 21.52 -11.89 25.55
C ALA A 10 21.84 -12.37 24.12
N CYS A 11 21.59 -11.52 23.12
CA CYS A 11 22.01 -11.77 21.74
C CYS A 11 23.53 -11.87 21.62
N GLU A 12 24.26 -10.96 22.29
CA GLU A 12 25.73 -10.94 22.32
C GLU A 12 26.34 -12.20 22.93
N GLU A 13 25.66 -12.79 23.91
CA GLU A 13 26.08 -14.04 24.56
C GLU A 13 25.87 -15.28 23.67
N ARG A 14 25.17 -15.17 22.53
CA ARG A 14 24.99 -16.28 21.59
C ARG A 14 26.28 -16.56 20.83
N THR A 15 26.96 -17.63 21.21
CA THR A 15 28.26 -18.01 20.63
C THR A 15 28.27 -18.18 19.12
N PHE A 16 27.14 -18.54 18.50
CA PHE A 16 27.05 -18.68 17.04
C PHE A 16 26.97 -17.32 16.33
N LEU A 17 26.54 -16.24 16.99
CA LEU A 17 26.52 -14.89 16.43
C LEU A 17 27.82 -14.13 16.63
N ALA A 18 28.77 -14.66 17.41
CA ALA A 18 30.05 -14.01 17.69
C ALA A 18 30.79 -13.54 16.42
N GLY A 19 30.59 -14.21 15.28
CA GLY A 19 31.17 -13.77 14.01
C GLY A 19 30.61 -12.45 13.47
N PHE A 20 29.29 -12.25 13.58
CA PHE A 20 28.59 -11.02 13.19
C PHE A 20 28.87 -9.87 14.16
N LEU A 21 29.15 -10.19 15.43
CA LEU A 21 29.35 -9.22 16.50
C LEU A 21 30.81 -8.76 16.68
N GLN A 22 31.77 -9.42 16.04
CA GLN A 22 33.22 -9.14 16.19
C GLN A 22 33.85 -8.62 14.88
N ASP A 23 33.05 -8.05 13.98
CA ASP A 23 33.48 -7.55 12.66
C ASP A 23 34.26 -8.58 11.82
N SER A 24 33.99 -9.86 12.07
CA SER A 24 34.64 -10.96 11.34
C SER A 24 33.85 -11.40 10.11
N ILE A 25 32.65 -10.85 9.95
CA ILE A 25 31.74 -11.06 8.83
C ILE A 25 31.48 -9.70 8.17
N GLU A 26 31.68 -9.66 6.86
CA GLU A 26 31.48 -8.49 6.01
C GLU A 26 30.31 -8.76 5.05
N ASN A 27 29.61 -7.70 4.66
CA ASN A 27 28.59 -7.67 3.62
C ASN A 27 29.05 -6.68 2.55
N SER A 28 29.29 -7.17 1.34
CA SER A 28 29.78 -6.37 0.20
C SER A 28 31.11 -5.62 0.48
N GLY A 29 31.91 -6.11 1.42
CA GLY A 29 33.24 -5.58 1.78
C GLY A 29 33.26 -4.63 2.98
N ASP A 30 32.08 -4.31 3.53
CA ASP A 30 31.96 -3.52 4.76
C ASP A 30 31.55 -4.42 5.93
N PRO A 31 31.98 -4.11 7.18
CA PRO A 31 31.48 -4.82 8.36
C PRO A 31 29.95 -4.75 8.42
N PHE A 32 29.31 -5.85 8.81
CA PHE A 32 27.86 -5.83 9.03
C PHE A 32 27.58 -5.57 10.52
N HIS A 33 27.41 -4.31 10.89
CA HIS A 33 27.23 -3.92 12.28
C HIS A 33 25.74 -3.77 12.63
N LEU A 34 25.33 -4.40 13.73
CA LEU A 34 23.98 -4.34 14.28
C LEU A 34 24.00 -3.58 15.61
N GLY A 35 23.17 -2.55 15.70
CA GLY A 35 22.97 -1.80 16.94
C GLY A 35 22.12 -2.55 17.96
N ASP A 36 22.08 -2.01 19.17
CA ASP A 36 21.37 -2.58 20.33
C ASP A 36 19.92 -2.97 20.02
N THR A 37 19.14 -2.12 19.33
CA THR A 37 17.73 -2.43 19.01
C THR A 37 17.62 -3.60 18.05
N GLU A 38 18.50 -3.68 17.05
CA GLU A 38 18.50 -4.78 16.08
C GLU A 38 18.86 -6.08 16.77
N LEU A 39 19.89 -6.08 17.62
CA LEU A 39 20.27 -7.23 18.44
C LEU A 39 19.12 -7.69 19.34
N ALA A 40 18.37 -6.74 19.93
CA ALA A 40 17.23 -7.06 20.78
C ALA A 40 16.07 -7.70 20.00
N ILE A 41 15.75 -7.17 18.81
CA ILE A 41 14.68 -7.72 17.96
C ILE A 41 15.09 -9.10 17.41
N VAL A 42 16.34 -9.27 16.98
CA VAL A 42 16.89 -10.56 16.57
C VAL A 42 16.80 -11.58 17.71
N GLU A 43 17.19 -11.21 18.94
CA GLU A 43 17.04 -12.09 20.11
C GLU A 43 15.58 -12.47 20.38
N ALA A 44 14.66 -11.51 20.28
CA ALA A 44 13.25 -11.76 20.47
C ALA A 44 12.70 -12.74 19.42
N ALA A 45 13.06 -12.57 18.15
CA ALA A 45 12.69 -13.49 17.08
C ALA A 45 13.30 -14.89 17.27
N LEU A 46 14.59 -14.99 17.61
CA LEU A 46 15.26 -16.26 17.87
C LEU A 46 14.62 -17.02 19.03
N ARG A 47 14.26 -16.34 20.13
CA ARG A 47 13.51 -16.96 21.24
C ARG A 47 12.13 -17.44 20.81
N ALA A 48 11.46 -16.71 19.92
CA ALA A 48 10.17 -17.13 19.39
C ALA A 48 10.31 -18.42 18.58
N PHE A 49 11.31 -18.51 17.70
CA PHE A 49 11.64 -19.73 16.96
C PHE A 49 11.95 -20.92 17.88
N GLU A 50 12.79 -20.71 18.90
CA GLU A 50 13.12 -21.75 19.89
C GLU A 50 11.90 -22.25 20.69
N GLN A 51 10.88 -21.41 20.83
CA GLN A 51 9.62 -21.73 21.50
C GLN A 51 8.54 -22.23 20.54
N GLN A 52 8.84 -22.36 19.24
CA GLN A 52 7.86 -22.66 18.18
C GLN A 52 6.67 -21.69 18.20
N LYS A 53 6.97 -20.39 18.32
CA LYS A 53 5.98 -19.31 18.31
C LYS A 53 6.23 -18.38 17.14
N SER A 54 5.14 -17.92 16.55
CA SER A 54 5.16 -16.84 15.57
C SER A 54 5.22 -15.47 16.24
N VAL A 55 5.76 -14.49 15.52
CA VAL A 55 5.90 -13.11 15.99
C VAL A 55 5.57 -12.14 14.87
N VAL A 56 4.94 -11.02 15.23
CA VAL A 56 4.69 -9.90 14.31
C VAL A 56 5.66 -8.78 14.65
N ILE A 57 6.36 -8.25 13.66
CA ILE A 57 7.31 -7.15 13.77
C ILE A 57 6.79 -6.01 12.89
N HIS A 58 6.54 -4.86 13.52
CA HIS A 58 6.17 -3.63 12.83
C HIS A 58 7.35 -2.67 12.89
N ASN A 59 7.96 -2.40 11.74
CA ASN A 59 9.06 -1.46 11.61
C ASN A 59 8.72 -0.37 10.58
N PRO A 60 8.10 0.75 11.02
CA PRO A 60 7.77 1.87 10.14
C PRO A 60 9.01 2.64 9.63
N PHE A 61 10.21 2.32 10.12
CA PHE A 61 11.45 2.92 9.62
C PHE A 61 11.94 2.15 8.36
N PRO A 62 12.19 2.84 7.22
CA PRO A 62 12.52 2.20 5.96
C PRO A 62 13.94 1.62 5.96
N SER A 63 14.12 0.48 6.63
CA SER A 63 15.39 -0.24 6.69
C SER A 63 15.18 -1.72 6.41
N GLU A 64 16.12 -2.30 5.67
CA GLU A 64 16.20 -3.73 5.36
C GLU A 64 17.05 -4.51 6.36
N SER A 65 17.79 -3.80 7.21
CA SER A 65 18.77 -4.36 8.15
C SER A 65 18.18 -5.44 9.05
N LEU A 66 16.98 -5.22 9.60
CA LEU A 66 16.27 -6.19 10.43
C LEU A 66 15.90 -7.47 9.68
N SER A 67 15.34 -7.36 8.47
CA SER A 67 14.98 -8.53 7.66
C SER A 67 16.22 -9.39 7.34
N VAL A 68 17.33 -8.74 6.99
CA VAL A 68 18.62 -9.41 6.77
C VAL A 68 19.14 -10.05 8.06
N ALA A 69 19.17 -9.30 9.17
CA ALA A 69 19.72 -9.74 10.44
C ALA A 69 18.97 -10.94 11.02
N ILE A 70 17.64 -10.92 11.01
CA ILE A 70 16.80 -12.01 11.53
C ILE A 70 17.02 -13.28 10.72
N CYS A 71 16.92 -13.19 9.39
CA CYS A 71 17.08 -14.35 8.51
C CYS A 71 18.51 -14.92 8.58
N ALA A 72 19.53 -14.05 8.59
CA ALA A 72 20.92 -14.45 8.72
C ALA A 72 21.23 -15.12 10.06
N ALA A 73 20.73 -14.54 11.16
CA ALA A 73 20.92 -15.07 12.51
C ALA A 73 20.28 -16.46 12.66
N TYR A 74 19.07 -16.64 12.14
CA TYR A 74 18.41 -17.94 12.11
C TYR A 74 19.20 -18.93 11.26
N ALA A 75 19.50 -18.63 9.99
CA ALA A 75 20.22 -19.56 9.11
C ALA A 75 21.56 -20.01 9.73
N TYR A 76 22.24 -19.11 10.42
CA TYR A 76 23.48 -19.42 11.12
C TYR A 76 23.26 -20.29 12.36
N SER A 77 22.20 -20.05 13.15
CA SER A 77 21.84 -20.91 14.29
C SER A 77 21.51 -22.34 13.85
N GLN A 78 21.04 -22.51 12.62
CA GLN A 78 20.72 -23.81 12.03
C GLN A 78 21.92 -24.53 11.40
N LYS A 79 23.07 -23.87 11.26
CA LYS A 79 24.24 -24.41 10.55
C LYS A 79 24.88 -25.61 11.27
N PRO A 80 24.92 -26.81 10.66
CA PRO A 80 25.41 -28.03 11.33
C PRO A 80 26.87 -27.96 11.80
N THR A 81 27.73 -27.23 11.07
CA THR A 81 29.15 -27.07 11.45
C THR A 81 29.33 -26.28 12.75
N THR A 82 28.29 -25.58 13.20
CA THR A 82 28.25 -24.85 14.47
C THR A 82 27.45 -25.58 15.55
N GLY A 83 26.91 -26.77 15.24
CA GLY A 83 26.06 -27.56 16.14
C GLY A 83 24.56 -27.34 15.98
N GLY A 84 24.12 -26.59 14.96
CA GLY A 84 22.71 -26.35 14.66
C GLY A 84 21.97 -27.59 14.10
N PRO A 85 20.63 -27.66 14.20
CA PRO A 85 19.84 -28.84 13.86
C PRO A 85 19.52 -29.00 12.37
N ASN A 86 20.16 -28.24 11.48
CA ASN A 86 20.04 -28.34 10.01
C ASN A 86 18.68 -27.89 9.43
N GLN A 87 17.91 -27.05 10.12
CA GLN A 87 16.57 -26.69 9.64
C GLN A 87 16.60 -25.51 8.64
N PRO A 88 15.89 -25.59 7.51
CA PRO A 88 15.75 -24.49 6.54
C PRO A 88 14.80 -23.38 7.03
N MET A 89 14.94 -22.20 6.42
CA MET A 89 13.94 -21.12 6.50
C MET A 89 13.39 -20.82 5.11
N LEU A 90 12.07 -20.65 4.99
CA LEU A 90 11.41 -20.15 3.78
C LEU A 90 11.15 -18.64 3.94
N LEU A 91 11.58 -17.87 2.96
CA LEU A 91 11.43 -16.42 2.89
C LEU A 91 10.42 -16.12 1.79
N LEU A 92 9.40 -15.35 2.15
CA LEU A 92 8.50 -14.63 1.25
C LEU A 92 8.90 -13.15 1.32
N PRO A 93 9.91 -12.73 0.54
CA PRO A 93 10.59 -11.46 0.76
C PRO A 93 9.89 -10.28 0.08
N SER A 94 10.15 -9.07 0.56
CA SER A 94 10.02 -7.85 -0.24
C SER A 94 11.23 -7.72 -1.18
N MET A 95 11.07 -6.99 -2.29
CA MET A 95 12.19 -6.68 -3.18
C MET A 95 13.29 -5.91 -2.42
N GLY A 96 14.56 -6.15 -2.73
CA GLY A 96 15.70 -5.31 -2.29
C GLY A 96 16.79 -6.02 -1.49
N TYR A 97 16.43 -6.70 -0.40
CA TYR A 97 17.44 -7.18 0.56
C TYR A 97 17.94 -8.62 0.32
N VAL A 98 17.26 -9.40 -0.51
CA VAL A 98 17.55 -10.84 -0.68
C VAL A 98 18.94 -11.10 -1.27
N THR A 99 19.39 -10.23 -2.17
CA THR A 99 20.73 -10.33 -2.77
C THR A 99 21.84 -10.08 -1.75
N ARG A 100 21.55 -9.35 -0.66
CA ARG A 100 22.53 -9.10 0.41
C ARG A 100 22.97 -10.37 1.11
N PHE A 101 22.17 -11.43 1.10
CA PHE A 101 22.58 -12.72 1.67
C PHE A 101 23.73 -13.36 0.91
N ASP A 102 23.86 -13.09 -0.40
CA ASP A 102 24.90 -13.67 -1.25
C ASP A 102 26.27 -13.01 -1.00
N ASP A 103 26.28 -11.82 -0.39
CA ASP A 103 27.46 -10.99 -0.17
C ASP A 103 28.14 -11.23 1.19
N PHE A 104 27.58 -12.08 2.06
CA PHE A 104 28.18 -12.37 3.36
C PHE A 104 29.44 -13.25 3.24
N HIS A 105 30.57 -12.73 3.72
CA HIS A 105 31.84 -13.44 3.75
C HIS A 105 32.63 -13.15 5.04
N HIS A 106 33.61 -14.00 5.35
CA HIS A 106 34.52 -13.68 6.46
C HIS A 106 35.53 -12.61 6.01
N SER A 107 35.86 -11.65 6.88
CA SER A 107 36.81 -10.55 6.58
C SER A 107 38.22 -11.01 6.19
N ARG A 108 38.58 -12.24 6.53
CA ARG A 108 39.87 -12.86 6.15
C ARG A 108 39.85 -13.57 4.80
N THR A 109 38.73 -13.55 4.09
CA THR A 109 38.57 -14.22 2.79
C THR A 109 39.28 -13.40 1.71
N LEU A 110 40.33 -13.96 1.11
CA LEU A 110 41.07 -13.31 0.02
C LEU A 110 40.29 -13.46 -1.29
N ASN A 111 39.92 -12.35 -1.94
CA ASN A 111 39.08 -12.32 -3.15
C ASN A 111 37.78 -13.11 -2.98
N PRO A 112 36.81 -12.62 -2.19
CA PRO A 112 35.48 -13.20 -2.19
C PRO A 112 34.93 -13.07 -3.61
N ASP A 113 34.93 -14.16 -4.38
CA ASP A 113 34.16 -14.20 -5.62
C ASP A 113 32.70 -13.90 -5.25
N SER A 114 32.09 -12.88 -5.87
CA SER A 114 30.71 -12.44 -5.65
C SER A 114 29.66 -13.45 -6.16
N ASN A 115 30.00 -14.74 -6.15
CA ASN A 115 29.16 -15.83 -6.59
C ASN A 115 28.56 -16.52 -5.37
N ALA A 116 27.23 -16.72 -5.38
CA ALA A 116 26.45 -17.35 -4.30
C ALA A 116 27.01 -18.68 -3.75
N VAL A 117 27.88 -19.37 -4.49
CA VAL A 117 28.54 -20.62 -4.09
C VAL A 117 29.46 -20.46 -2.88
N ASN A 118 30.00 -19.26 -2.63
CA ASN A 118 30.94 -19.00 -1.53
C ASN A 118 30.35 -18.17 -0.39
N SER A 119 29.05 -17.83 -0.44
CA SER A 119 28.40 -17.09 0.66
C SER A 119 28.42 -17.90 1.96
N LEU A 120 28.54 -17.19 3.09
CA LEU A 120 28.40 -17.77 4.42
C LEU A 120 27.02 -18.37 4.68
N ILE A 121 26.01 -17.84 3.98
CA ILE A 121 24.61 -18.23 4.08
C ILE A 121 24.20 -18.82 2.73
N ARG A 122 23.87 -20.12 2.71
CA ARG A 122 23.32 -20.75 1.51
C ARG A 122 21.95 -20.14 1.24
N ARG A 123 21.75 -19.64 0.02
CA ARG A 123 20.45 -19.16 -0.45
C ARG A 123 20.06 -19.87 -1.75
N GLU A 124 18.82 -20.31 -1.85
CA GLU A 124 18.25 -20.92 -3.05
C GLU A 124 16.88 -20.31 -3.34
N VAL A 125 16.53 -20.20 -4.63
CA VAL A 125 15.20 -19.72 -5.05
C VAL A 125 14.33 -20.94 -5.32
N VAL A 126 13.12 -20.96 -4.76
CA VAL A 126 12.15 -22.07 -4.89
C VAL A 126 10.79 -21.54 -5.30
N ARG A 127 10.08 -22.28 -6.15
CA ARG A 127 8.76 -21.91 -6.66
C ARG A 127 7.62 -22.55 -5.89
N ALA A 128 7.92 -23.47 -4.99
CA ALA A 128 6.91 -24.10 -4.15
C ALA A 128 7.47 -24.51 -2.78
N THR A 129 6.60 -24.69 -1.79
CA THR A 129 6.97 -25.19 -0.47
C THR A 129 7.54 -26.62 -0.52
N SER A 130 7.11 -27.44 -1.49
CA SER A 130 7.63 -28.79 -1.71
C SER A 130 9.06 -28.83 -2.25
N GLU A 131 9.57 -27.73 -2.81
CA GLU A 131 10.95 -27.64 -3.32
C GLU A 131 11.98 -27.36 -2.20
N VAL A 132 11.52 -27.07 -0.98
CA VAL A 132 12.40 -26.82 0.17
C VAL A 132 13.07 -28.11 0.63
N GLU A 133 14.40 -28.19 0.49
CA GLU A 133 15.17 -29.36 0.92
C GLU A 133 15.33 -29.41 2.45
N ASP A 134 15.53 -30.60 3.02
CA ASP A 134 15.92 -30.82 4.43
C ASP A 134 17.38 -30.44 4.69
N ARG A 135 17.69 -29.16 4.48
CA ARG A 135 19.05 -28.64 4.59
C ARG A 135 19.05 -27.19 5.04
N TRP A 136 19.94 -26.88 5.99
CA TRP A 136 20.13 -25.51 6.46
C TRP A 136 20.38 -24.54 5.29
N GLY A 137 19.79 -23.36 5.40
CA GLY A 137 19.87 -22.31 4.39
C GLY A 137 18.60 -21.48 4.34
N LEU A 138 18.61 -20.50 3.44
CA LEU A 138 17.48 -19.64 3.10
C LEU A 138 16.91 -20.09 1.77
N TYR A 139 15.61 -20.39 1.76
CA TYR A 139 14.85 -20.69 0.56
C TYR A 139 13.96 -19.48 0.27
N THR A 140 14.06 -18.90 -0.91
CA THR A 140 13.41 -17.63 -1.24
C THR A 140 12.38 -17.85 -2.33
N ALA A 141 11.13 -17.44 -2.08
CA ALA A 141 10.12 -17.39 -3.13
C ALA A 141 10.54 -16.37 -4.20
N PRO A 142 10.37 -16.67 -5.50
CA PRO A 142 10.62 -15.70 -6.54
C PRO A 142 9.61 -14.57 -6.43
N THR A 143 9.96 -13.44 -7.01
CA THR A 143 9.16 -12.23 -6.86
C THR A 143 8.08 -12.10 -7.92
N ASN A 144 7.51 -13.20 -8.39
CA ASN A 144 6.45 -13.24 -9.39
C ASN A 144 5.37 -14.23 -8.94
N ASP A 145 4.09 -13.95 -9.26
CA ASP A 145 2.81 -14.58 -8.82
C ASP A 145 2.67 -16.10 -9.08
N THR A 146 3.73 -16.87 -8.85
CA THR A 146 3.91 -18.27 -9.24
C THR A 146 4.30 -19.15 -8.06
N PHE A 147 4.40 -18.60 -6.85
CA PHE A 147 4.74 -19.40 -5.68
C PHE A 147 3.57 -20.28 -5.23
N VAL A 148 3.82 -21.58 -5.08
CA VAL A 148 2.81 -22.59 -4.73
C VAL A 148 2.99 -23.06 -3.28
N PHE A 149 1.90 -23.01 -2.50
CA PHE A 149 1.83 -23.58 -1.16
C PHE A 149 1.28 -25.00 -1.25
N ASP A 150 2.17 -26.00 -1.29
CA ASP A 150 1.82 -27.41 -1.21
C ASP A 150 1.61 -27.85 0.25
N GLU A 151 0.66 -28.77 0.48
CA GLU A 151 0.39 -29.37 1.80
C GLU A 151 1.55 -30.25 2.32
N ASP A 152 2.38 -30.78 1.42
CA ASP A 152 3.51 -31.64 1.76
C ASP A 152 4.80 -30.82 1.93
N CYS A 153 5.02 -30.27 3.14
CA CYS A 153 6.28 -29.58 3.49
C CYS A 153 6.92 -30.17 4.77
N PRO A 154 7.53 -31.36 4.71
CA PRO A 154 7.96 -32.09 5.91
C PRO A 154 9.21 -31.54 6.63
N HIS A 155 9.86 -30.50 6.10
CA HIS A 155 11.23 -30.13 6.51
C HIS A 155 11.40 -28.65 6.91
N LEU A 156 10.35 -27.85 6.91
CA LEU A 156 10.47 -26.42 7.16
C LEU A 156 10.72 -26.13 8.65
N GLY A 157 11.78 -25.37 8.97
CA GLY A 157 12.08 -24.99 10.34
C GLY A 157 11.45 -23.68 10.80
N ALA A 158 11.31 -22.73 9.88
CA ALA A 158 10.70 -21.43 10.12
C ALA A 158 10.31 -20.74 8.81
N MET A 159 9.42 -19.76 8.89
CA MET A 159 9.09 -18.85 7.79
C MET A 159 9.37 -17.39 8.15
N PHE A 160 9.73 -16.60 7.14
CA PHE A 160 9.76 -15.14 7.21
C PHE A 160 8.90 -14.57 6.10
N ILE A 161 7.90 -13.77 6.45
CA ILE A 161 6.91 -13.22 5.54
C ILE A 161 6.97 -11.70 5.62
N ASP A 162 7.27 -11.06 4.49
CA ASP A 162 7.44 -9.61 4.40
C ASP A 162 6.21 -8.95 3.74
N PHE A 163 5.29 -8.47 4.56
CA PHE A 163 4.04 -7.84 4.13
C PHE A 163 4.21 -6.47 3.48
N ARG A 164 5.42 -5.90 3.48
CA ARG A 164 5.73 -4.71 2.64
C ARG A 164 5.51 -4.98 1.15
N ARG A 165 5.39 -6.26 0.78
CA ARG A 165 5.04 -6.68 -0.57
C ARG A 165 3.55 -7.04 -0.68
N PRO A 166 2.79 -6.35 -1.56
CA PRO A 166 1.36 -6.63 -1.77
C PRO A 166 1.04 -8.07 -2.18
N GLU A 167 1.96 -8.77 -2.85
CA GLU A 167 1.78 -10.19 -3.21
C GLU A 167 1.51 -11.05 -1.96
N TRP A 168 2.23 -10.79 -0.87
CA TRP A 168 2.13 -11.56 0.37
C TRP A 168 1.06 -11.02 1.31
N ALA A 169 0.93 -9.69 1.39
CA ALA A 169 -0.07 -9.03 2.25
C ALA A 169 -1.50 -9.16 1.73
N GLU A 170 -1.71 -9.27 0.40
CA GLU A 170 -3.05 -9.18 -0.18
C GLU A 170 -3.41 -10.36 -1.09
N GLN A 171 -2.53 -10.70 -2.03
CA GLN A 171 -2.90 -11.67 -3.08
C GLN A 171 -2.84 -13.11 -2.57
N SER A 172 -1.77 -13.44 -1.84
CA SER A 172 -1.49 -14.78 -1.33
C SER A 172 -1.77 -14.93 0.17
N PHE A 173 -2.26 -13.88 0.84
CA PHE A 173 -2.47 -13.87 2.29
C PHE A 173 -3.32 -15.05 2.77
N ASP A 174 -4.47 -15.31 2.12
CA ASP A 174 -5.35 -16.44 2.52
C ASP A 174 -4.64 -17.80 2.39
N ARG A 175 -3.79 -17.98 1.36
CA ARG A 175 -3.01 -19.22 1.16
C ARG A 175 -1.89 -19.37 2.18
N ILE A 176 -1.23 -18.26 2.51
CA ILE A 176 -0.21 -18.19 3.55
C ILE A 176 -0.82 -18.59 4.90
N GLU A 177 -1.99 -18.06 5.21
CA GLU A 177 -2.70 -18.33 6.46
C GLU A 177 -3.15 -19.80 6.52
N GLU A 178 -3.76 -20.32 5.46
CA GLU A 178 -4.13 -21.74 5.35
C GLU A 178 -2.91 -22.65 5.54
N PHE A 179 -1.78 -22.32 4.92
CA PHE A 179 -0.51 -23.05 5.12
C PHE A 179 -0.06 -23.00 6.58
N CYS A 180 -0.08 -21.82 7.22
CA CYS A 180 0.33 -21.67 8.62
C CYS A 180 -0.60 -22.41 9.60
N GLU A 181 -1.90 -22.50 9.30
CA GLU A 181 -2.87 -23.28 10.07
C GLU A 181 -2.63 -24.79 9.96
N ASN A 182 -2.25 -25.25 8.77
CA ASN A 182 -1.93 -26.66 8.51
C ASN A 182 -0.56 -27.07 9.07
N HIS A 183 0.34 -26.11 9.30
CA HIS A 183 1.69 -26.33 9.81
C HIS A 183 1.97 -25.52 11.11
N PRO A 184 1.23 -25.78 12.21
CA PRO A 184 1.33 -24.97 13.43
C PRO A 184 2.67 -25.12 14.17
N ASP A 185 3.48 -26.12 13.81
CA ASP A 185 4.82 -26.37 14.34
C ASP A 185 5.92 -25.56 13.64
N VAL A 186 5.59 -24.89 12.53
CA VAL A 186 6.50 -24.00 11.79
C VAL A 186 6.31 -22.57 12.31
N PRO A 187 7.23 -22.02 13.13
CA PRO A 187 7.14 -20.65 13.59
C PRO A 187 7.36 -19.65 12.45
N VAL A 188 6.61 -18.54 12.49
CA VAL A 188 6.58 -17.53 11.42
C VAL A 188 6.93 -16.15 11.97
N VAL A 189 7.83 -15.43 11.29
CA VAL A 189 7.99 -13.98 11.47
C VAL A 189 7.18 -13.26 10.41
N TYR A 190 6.22 -12.44 10.83
CA TYR A 190 5.50 -11.51 9.97
C TYR A 190 6.15 -10.13 10.13
N TYR A 191 6.63 -9.55 9.04
CA TYR A 191 7.34 -8.28 9.03
C TYR A 191 6.58 -7.26 8.15
N THR A 192 6.38 -6.05 8.65
CA THR A 192 5.70 -4.96 7.91
C THR A 192 6.22 -3.60 8.35
N ASP A 193 6.09 -2.58 7.50
CA ASP A 193 6.26 -1.16 7.84
C ASP A 193 4.93 -0.42 8.05
N GLU A 194 3.84 -0.97 7.53
CA GLU A 194 2.49 -0.40 7.60
C GLU A 194 1.56 -1.27 8.46
N GLU A 195 0.62 -0.61 9.16
CA GLU A 195 -0.46 -1.29 9.92
C GLU A 195 -1.66 -1.55 9.01
N ASP A 196 -1.43 -2.32 7.96
CA ASP A 196 -2.44 -2.67 6.96
C ASP A 196 -3.40 -3.77 7.45
N ALA A 197 -4.34 -4.16 6.59
CA ALA A 197 -5.29 -5.22 6.91
C ALA A 197 -4.59 -6.57 7.20
N ALA A 198 -3.50 -6.88 6.51
CA ALA A 198 -2.75 -8.13 6.74
C ALA A 198 -2.12 -8.14 8.13
N PHE A 199 -1.55 -7.01 8.55
CA PHE A 199 -1.00 -6.81 9.89
C PHE A 199 -2.05 -6.97 10.98
N GLU A 200 -3.18 -6.25 10.88
CA GLU A 200 -4.25 -6.30 11.89
C GLU A 200 -4.78 -7.72 12.03
N LEU A 201 -5.12 -8.37 10.91
CA LEU A 201 -5.65 -9.73 10.90
C LEU A 201 -4.68 -10.75 11.49
N THR A 202 -3.38 -10.61 11.19
CA THR A 202 -2.34 -11.49 11.73
C THR A 202 -2.20 -11.30 13.24
N CYS A 203 -2.23 -10.06 13.73
CA CYS A 203 -2.17 -9.77 15.17
C CYS A 203 -3.39 -10.37 15.89
N ASP A 204 -4.59 -10.15 15.35
CA ASP A 204 -5.85 -10.65 15.92
C ASP A 204 -5.86 -12.18 15.99
N ARG A 205 -5.47 -12.87 14.91
CA ARG A 205 -5.43 -14.34 14.87
C ARG A 205 -4.44 -14.92 15.86
N LEU A 206 -3.23 -14.37 15.90
CA LEU A 206 -2.18 -14.86 16.79
C LEU A 206 -2.45 -14.48 18.25
N GLY A 207 -3.28 -13.47 18.51
CA GLY A 207 -3.51 -12.92 19.85
C GLY A 207 -2.21 -12.40 20.48
N VAL A 208 -1.29 -11.89 19.64
CA VAL A 208 0.03 -11.40 20.07
C VAL A 208 0.12 -9.89 19.92
N GLU A 209 0.81 -9.27 20.86
CA GLU A 209 1.20 -7.88 20.72
C GLU A 209 2.42 -7.78 19.78
N PRO A 210 2.36 -6.95 18.72
CA PRO A 210 3.45 -6.82 17.76
C PRO A 210 4.68 -6.16 18.40
N LEU A 211 5.86 -6.61 17.98
CA LEU A 211 7.13 -5.94 18.28
C LEU A 211 7.26 -4.69 17.41
N ARG A 212 6.92 -3.54 17.99
CA ARG A 212 6.95 -2.24 17.30
C ARG A 212 8.30 -1.55 17.46
N VAL A 213 8.94 -1.21 16.35
CA VAL A 213 10.09 -0.31 16.31
C VAL A 213 9.56 1.11 16.45
N THR A 214 9.78 1.71 17.62
CA THR A 214 9.31 3.07 17.93
C THR A 214 10.47 3.94 18.40
N ASN A 215 10.29 5.26 18.35
CA ASN A 215 11.25 6.19 18.93
C ASN A 215 11.52 5.90 20.42
N ASP A 216 10.47 5.51 21.17
CA ASP A 216 10.60 5.11 22.57
C ASP A 216 11.50 3.90 22.74
N LEU A 217 11.33 2.87 21.92
CA LEU A 217 12.21 1.71 21.93
C LEU A 217 13.66 2.10 21.59
N LEU A 218 13.88 2.83 20.49
CA LEU A 218 15.21 3.24 20.02
C LEU A 218 15.96 4.07 21.07
N SER A 219 15.26 4.92 21.81
CA SER A 219 15.86 5.76 22.86
C SER A 219 16.36 4.99 24.10
N THR A 220 16.02 3.70 24.22
CA THR A 220 16.53 2.83 25.29
C THR A 220 17.83 2.11 24.95
N ALA A 221 18.30 2.23 23.70
CA ALA A 221 19.56 1.66 23.23
C ALA A 221 20.77 2.44 23.78
N ASP A 222 21.85 1.73 24.09
CA ASP A 222 23.13 2.32 24.46
C ASP A 222 24.03 2.36 23.22
N VAL A 223 24.19 3.54 22.64
CA VAL A 223 24.87 3.71 21.34
C VAL A 223 26.11 4.56 21.49
N SER A 224 27.22 4.09 20.89
CA SER A 224 28.45 4.85 20.78
C SER A 224 28.22 6.25 20.18
N ASN A 225 28.98 7.24 20.66
CA ASN A 225 28.94 8.57 20.07
C ASN A 225 29.65 8.63 18.72
N ASP A 226 30.63 7.75 18.50
CA ASP A 226 31.50 7.74 17.32
C ASP A 226 30.96 6.76 16.27
N PRO A 227 30.96 7.13 14.97
CA PRO A 227 30.43 6.26 13.92
C PRO A 227 31.34 5.07 13.73
N GLU A 228 30.75 3.88 13.82
CA GLU A 228 31.39 2.63 13.47
C GLU A 228 31.21 2.35 11.99
N ASN A 229 32.18 1.65 11.39
CA ASN A 229 32.11 1.35 9.97
C ASN A 229 31.07 0.25 9.72
N GLY A 230 30.18 0.48 8.74
CA GLY A 230 29.14 -0.50 8.39
C GLY A 230 27.93 -0.54 9.33
N GLU A 231 27.72 0.51 10.12
CA GLU A 231 26.47 0.70 10.89
C GLU A 231 25.24 0.72 9.98
N SER A 232 24.17 0.09 10.44
CA SER A 232 22.87 0.17 9.79
C SER A 232 22.22 1.55 9.96
N ASP A 233 21.31 1.90 9.04
CA ASP A 233 20.49 3.11 9.16
C ASP A 233 19.72 3.16 10.49
N LEU A 234 19.26 2.02 10.99
CA LEU A 234 18.55 1.95 12.27
C LEU A 234 19.49 2.26 13.45
N THR A 235 20.76 1.87 13.38
CA THR A 235 21.78 2.22 14.38
C THR A 235 22.10 3.72 14.35
N VAL A 236 22.24 4.30 13.16
CA VAL A 236 22.40 5.75 13.01
C VAL A 236 21.18 6.49 13.58
N GLN A 237 19.97 5.97 13.35
CA GLN A 237 18.74 6.53 13.90
C GLN A 237 18.69 6.47 15.44
N GLN A 238 19.11 5.36 16.05
CA GLN A 238 19.24 5.27 17.52
C GLN A 238 20.17 6.35 18.04
N ARG A 239 21.31 6.58 17.39
CA ARG A 239 22.26 7.62 17.78
C ARG A 239 21.69 9.03 17.67
N ILE A 240 20.93 9.33 16.61
CA ILE A 240 20.24 10.61 16.45
C ILE A 240 19.32 10.87 17.65
N LEU A 241 18.61 9.84 18.11
CA LEU A 241 17.63 9.93 19.19
C LEU A 241 18.26 9.87 20.61
N SER A 242 19.33 9.10 20.80
CA SER A 242 19.95 8.86 22.11
C SER A 242 21.06 9.88 22.47
N ASN A 243 21.83 10.36 21.49
CA ASN A 243 23.07 11.13 21.73
C ASN A 243 22.94 12.65 21.47
N GLY A 244 21.73 13.22 21.57
CA GLY A 244 21.51 14.66 21.48
C GLY A 244 20.04 15.03 21.31
N GLY A 245 19.63 16.21 21.82
CA GLY A 245 18.28 16.70 21.59
C GLY A 245 18.09 17.07 20.11
N VAL A 246 17.14 16.42 19.44
CA VAL A 246 16.73 16.80 18.09
C VAL A 246 16.19 18.24 18.13
N ASN A 247 16.65 19.11 17.24
CA ASN A 247 16.11 20.46 17.10
C ASN A 247 15.22 20.52 15.88
N VAL A 248 13.94 20.82 16.10
CA VAL A 248 12.93 21.00 15.07
C VAL A 248 12.56 22.48 15.00
N THR A 249 12.88 23.11 13.88
CA THR A 249 12.50 24.49 13.56
C THR A 249 11.31 24.52 12.60
N TYR A 250 10.26 25.25 12.94
CA TYR A 250 9.13 25.50 12.05
C TYR A 250 9.24 26.90 11.47
N VAL A 251 9.36 27.02 10.16
CA VAL A 251 9.43 28.28 9.43
C VAL A 251 8.12 28.47 8.68
N SER A 252 7.21 29.23 9.28
CA SER A 252 5.91 29.56 8.69
C SER A 252 6.03 30.83 7.83
N VAL A 253 5.78 30.69 6.53
CA VAL A 253 5.79 31.81 5.58
C VAL A 253 4.40 32.41 5.48
N VAL A 254 4.28 33.72 5.72
CA VAL A 254 3.03 34.47 5.66
C VAL A 254 3.02 35.33 4.40
N ASP A 255 1.90 35.27 3.68
CA ASP A 255 1.56 36.09 2.52
C ASP A 255 0.15 36.64 2.78
N GLU A 256 0.05 37.94 3.03
CA GLU A 256 -1.21 38.59 3.45
C GLU A 256 -2.28 38.48 2.35
N ASP A 257 -1.90 38.75 1.09
CA ASP A 257 -2.79 38.69 -0.07
C ASP A 257 -3.26 37.24 -0.34
N PHE A 258 -2.34 36.26 -0.22
CA PHE A 258 -2.69 34.85 -0.33
C PHE A 258 -3.61 34.39 0.81
N SER A 259 -3.41 34.89 2.02
CA SER A 259 -4.22 34.53 3.20
C SER A 259 -5.68 34.94 3.03
N GLU A 260 -5.95 36.11 2.44
CA GLU A 260 -7.31 36.54 2.12
C GLU A 260 -8.00 35.60 1.10
N LEU A 261 -7.27 35.15 0.08
CA LEU A 261 -7.80 34.19 -0.90
C LEU A 261 -8.02 32.79 -0.30
N LEU A 262 -7.21 32.41 0.68
CA LEU A 262 -7.28 31.09 1.32
C LEU A 262 -8.55 30.90 2.17
N GLU A 263 -9.10 31.95 2.76
CA GLU A 263 -10.33 31.85 3.57
C GLU A 263 -11.50 31.30 2.74
N ASP A 264 -11.77 31.94 1.60
CA ASP A 264 -12.82 31.52 0.67
C ASP A 264 -12.52 30.15 0.06
N PHE A 265 -11.25 29.90 -0.29
CA PHE A 265 -10.82 28.66 -0.91
C PHE A 265 -11.01 27.45 0.03
N THR A 266 -10.60 27.60 1.29
CA THR A 266 -10.75 26.59 2.35
C THR A 266 -12.21 26.36 2.70
N MET A 267 -13.01 27.44 2.82
CA MET A 267 -14.45 27.32 3.07
C MET A 267 -15.15 26.52 1.97
N LEU A 268 -14.84 26.78 0.68
CA LEU A 268 -15.46 26.05 -0.43
C LEU A 268 -15.00 24.60 -0.47
N LYS A 269 -13.71 24.33 -0.24
CA LYS A 269 -13.17 22.97 -0.12
C LYS A 269 -13.93 22.18 0.95
N ASN A 270 -14.04 22.72 2.17
CA ASN A 270 -14.72 22.05 3.26
C ASN A 270 -16.21 21.81 2.96
N LYS A 271 -16.91 22.80 2.38
CA LYS A 271 -18.31 22.62 1.96
C LYS A 271 -18.51 21.53 0.91
N LEU A 272 -17.58 21.38 -0.02
CA LEU A 272 -17.61 20.33 -1.04
C LEU A 272 -17.32 18.96 -0.41
N GLN A 273 -16.35 18.89 0.49
CA GLN A 273 -16.00 17.66 1.21
C GLN A 273 -17.10 17.20 2.18
N GLU A 274 -17.67 18.11 2.98
CA GLU A 274 -18.81 17.83 3.87
C GLU A 274 -20.05 17.31 3.14
N ARG A 275 -20.14 17.55 1.83
CA ARG A 275 -21.25 17.15 0.97
C ARG A 275 -20.90 16.01 0.03
N ASP A 276 -19.70 15.45 0.14
CA ASP A 276 -19.24 14.35 -0.69
C ASP A 276 -19.29 14.69 -2.20
N ILE A 277 -18.83 15.89 -2.56
CA ILE A 277 -18.87 16.37 -3.95
C ILE A 277 -17.45 16.47 -4.49
N ALA A 278 -17.05 15.45 -5.26
CA ALA A 278 -15.73 15.33 -5.87
C ALA A 278 -14.56 15.60 -4.87
N PRO A 279 -14.59 15.02 -3.66
CA PRO A 279 -13.66 15.36 -2.58
C PRO A 279 -12.19 15.16 -2.97
N LEU A 280 -11.90 14.17 -3.81
CA LEU A 280 -10.55 13.87 -4.33
C LEU A 280 -10.01 15.00 -5.21
N ALA A 281 -10.72 15.35 -6.29
CA ALA A 281 -10.27 16.40 -7.22
C ALA A 281 -10.17 17.76 -6.53
N VAL A 282 -11.12 18.06 -5.64
CA VAL A 282 -11.12 19.27 -4.82
C VAL A 282 -9.88 19.29 -3.90
N GLY A 283 -9.64 18.20 -3.16
CA GLY A 283 -8.48 18.09 -2.27
C GLY A 283 -7.13 18.19 -2.99
N ARG A 284 -6.98 17.56 -4.16
CA ARG A 284 -5.74 17.63 -4.97
C ARG A 284 -5.40 19.04 -5.40
N VAL A 285 -6.37 19.77 -5.96
CA VAL A 285 -6.16 21.18 -6.34
C VAL A 285 -5.80 22.03 -5.12
N TYR A 286 -6.44 21.77 -3.98
CA TYR A 286 -6.12 22.47 -2.74
C TYR A 286 -4.67 22.19 -2.30
N ASN A 287 -4.25 20.92 -2.26
CA ASN A 287 -2.91 20.52 -1.85
C ASN A 287 -1.83 21.08 -2.80
N LEU A 288 -2.02 20.95 -4.10
CA LEU A 288 -1.09 21.49 -5.11
C LEU A 288 -0.89 23.00 -5.00
N LEU A 289 -1.94 23.75 -4.67
CA LEU A 289 -1.83 25.21 -4.53
C LEU A 289 -1.32 25.67 -3.16
N THR A 290 -1.39 24.82 -2.13
CA THR A 290 -1.12 25.25 -0.74
C THR A 290 0.10 24.61 -0.10
N LYS A 291 0.56 23.46 -0.60
CA LYS A 291 1.73 22.74 -0.08
C LYS A 291 3.02 23.04 -0.85
N GLN A 292 2.91 23.35 -2.15
CA GLN A 292 4.06 23.34 -3.05
C GLN A 292 5.03 24.51 -2.83
N PRO A 293 6.35 24.27 -2.83
CA PRO A 293 7.37 25.30 -2.59
C PRO A 293 7.74 26.13 -3.83
N PHE A 294 6.98 26.04 -4.92
CA PHE A 294 7.25 26.72 -6.19
C PHE A 294 5.95 27.20 -6.85
N LYS A 295 6.08 28.16 -7.78
CA LYS A 295 4.96 28.70 -8.57
C LYS A 295 4.27 27.57 -9.36
N PRO A 296 2.93 27.50 -9.39
CA PRO A 296 2.18 26.45 -10.10
C PRO A 296 2.55 26.28 -11.57
N LYS A 297 2.97 27.35 -12.26
CA LYS A 297 3.43 27.28 -13.66
C LYS A 297 4.61 26.32 -13.87
N TYR A 298 5.53 26.20 -12.90
CA TYR A 298 6.68 25.30 -13.01
C TYR A 298 6.27 23.85 -12.82
N TRP A 299 5.29 23.58 -11.95
CA TRP A 299 4.63 22.27 -11.87
C TRP A 299 4.02 21.90 -13.21
N THR A 300 3.15 22.77 -13.74
CA THR A 300 2.49 22.57 -15.03
C THR A 300 3.48 22.31 -16.14
N GLU A 301 4.60 23.03 -16.20
CA GLU A 301 5.65 22.78 -17.20
C GLU A 301 6.34 21.42 -17.00
N CYS A 302 6.57 21.00 -15.75
CA CYS A 302 7.27 19.77 -15.41
C CYS A 302 6.42 18.52 -15.68
N VAL A 303 5.13 18.54 -15.32
CA VAL A 303 4.24 17.38 -15.45
C VAL A 303 3.47 17.35 -16.78
N LYS A 304 3.77 18.29 -17.69
CA LYS A 304 3.08 18.37 -18.97
C LYS A 304 3.37 17.12 -19.81
N GLY A 305 2.35 16.29 -20.00
CA GLY A 305 2.49 15.02 -20.71
C GLY A 305 3.09 13.90 -19.86
N ASP A 306 3.22 14.11 -18.56
CA ASP A 306 3.44 13.04 -17.59
C ASP A 306 2.09 12.34 -17.33
N GLY A 307 2.07 11.00 -17.43
CA GLY A 307 0.86 10.20 -17.20
C GLY A 307 0.55 9.97 -15.72
N TYR A 308 1.51 10.24 -14.83
CA TYR A 308 1.40 10.00 -13.39
C TYR A 308 0.88 11.20 -12.62
N TYR A 309 1.22 12.41 -13.06
CA TYR A 309 0.82 13.64 -12.40
C TYR A 309 -0.06 14.49 -13.31
N SER A 310 -1.15 15.01 -12.77
CA SER A 310 -1.93 16.04 -13.46
C SER A 310 -1.55 17.42 -12.99
N ASP A 311 -1.58 18.38 -13.92
CA ASP A 311 -1.39 19.78 -13.59
C ASP A 311 -2.68 20.41 -13.01
N VAL A 312 -2.52 21.57 -12.37
CA VAL A 312 -3.66 22.31 -11.81
C VAL A 312 -4.72 22.63 -12.87
N PRO A 313 -4.39 23.11 -14.09
CA PRO A 313 -5.37 23.33 -15.15
C PRO A 313 -6.23 22.10 -15.49
N THR A 314 -5.61 20.93 -15.60
CA THR A 314 -6.29 19.66 -15.92
C THR A 314 -7.29 19.29 -14.84
N TYR A 315 -6.92 19.39 -13.56
CA TYR A 315 -7.87 19.15 -12.46
C TYR A 315 -8.99 20.20 -12.44
N LEU A 316 -8.71 21.46 -12.75
CA LEU A 316 -9.74 22.50 -12.84
C LEU A 316 -10.73 22.23 -13.97
N ASP A 317 -10.26 21.73 -15.12
CA ASP A 317 -11.12 21.35 -16.24
C ASP A 317 -11.96 20.12 -15.93
N LEU A 318 -11.42 19.15 -15.17
CA LEU A 318 -12.19 18.04 -14.61
C LEU A 318 -13.30 18.53 -13.66
N ILE A 319 -12.97 19.44 -12.73
CA ILE A 319 -13.95 20.02 -11.80
C ILE A 319 -15.03 20.80 -12.53
N ARG A 320 -14.67 21.56 -13.59
CA ARG A 320 -15.63 22.27 -14.45
C ARG A 320 -16.54 21.30 -15.21
N THR A 321 -15.98 20.24 -15.76
CA THR A 321 -16.75 19.20 -16.44
C THR A 321 -17.75 18.54 -15.48
N LYS A 322 -17.32 18.19 -14.26
CA LYS A 322 -18.21 17.68 -13.20
C LYS A 322 -19.26 18.70 -12.78
N SER A 323 -18.89 19.98 -12.72
CA SER A 323 -19.82 21.08 -12.46
C SER A 323 -20.91 21.17 -13.52
N ASP A 324 -20.57 21.08 -14.80
CA ASP A 324 -21.52 21.17 -15.92
C ASP A 324 -22.45 19.95 -15.99
N GLN A 325 -22.01 18.81 -15.48
CA GLN A 325 -22.79 17.57 -15.37
C GLN A 325 -23.68 17.50 -14.12
N SER A 326 -23.44 18.37 -13.13
CA SER A 326 -24.13 18.34 -11.84
C SER A 326 -25.21 19.42 -11.77
N ASP A 327 -26.48 19.02 -11.66
CA ASP A 327 -27.58 19.97 -11.49
C ASP A 327 -27.69 20.51 -10.05
N GLY A 328 -28.06 21.79 -9.93
CA GLY A 328 -28.39 22.43 -8.65
C GLY A 328 -27.18 22.89 -7.83
N VAL A 329 -27.27 22.76 -6.50
CA VAL A 329 -26.32 23.40 -5.56
C VAL A 329 -24.91 22.81 -5.65
N GLY A 330 -24.75 21.56 -6.08
CA GLY A 330 -23.44 20.90 -6.21
C GLY A 330 -22.61 21.46 -7.37
N GLY A 331 -23.23 21.63 -8.54
CA GLY A 331 -22.58 22.28 -9.69
C GLY A 331 -22.16 23.71 -9.37
N ASP A 332 -23.04 24.51 -8.75
CA ASP A 332 -22.72 25.89 -8.35
C ASP A 332 -21.51 25.96 -7.39
N LEU A 333 -21.37 25.01 -6.47
CA LEU A 333 -20.23 24.95 -5.55
C LEU A 333 -18.94 24.57 -6.28
N LEU A 334 -18.96 23.59 -7.18
CA LEU A 334 -17.80 23.18 -7.98
C LEU A 334 -17.33 24.30 -8.91
N SER A 335 -18.26 25.00 -9.58
CA SER A 335 -17.95 26.16 -10.42
C SER A 335 -17.30 27.29 -9.62
N ASN A 336 -17.84 27.60 -8.44
CA ASN A 336 -17.25 28.60 -7.55
C ASN A 336 -15.87 28.18 -7.05
N TYR A 337 -15.68 26.92 -6.69
CA TYR A 337 -14.39 26.37 -6.27
C TYR A 337 -13.35 26.49 -7.39
N ALA A 338 -13.67 26.06 -8.61
CA ALA A 338 -12.77 26.17 -9.76
C ALA A 338 -12.39 27.64 -10.07
N ARG A 339 -13.33 28.58 -9.90
CA ARG A 339 -13.07 30.02 -10.07
C ARG A 339 -12.12 30.57 -9.02
N VAL A 340 -12.32 30.22 -7.74
CA VAL A 340 -11.45 30.66 -6.64
C VAL A 340 -10.07 30.02 -6.77
N ALA A 341 -10.00 28.72 -7.07
CA ALA A 341 -8.74 28.00 -7.31
C ALA A 341 -7.92 28.62 -8.44
N ASN A 342 -8.55 28.99 -9.56
CA ASN A 342 -7.88 29.67 -10.67
C ASN A 342 -7.37 31.08 -10.26
N THR A 343 -8.08 31.77 -9.36
CA THR A 343 -7.65 33.06 -8.81
C THR A 343 -6.42 32.88 -7.92
N VAL A 344 -6.44 31.86 -7.05
CA VAL A 344 -5.30 31.46 -6.21
C VAL A 344 -4.09 31.09 -7.06
N GLN A 345 -4.28 30.27 -8.10
CA GLN A 345 -3.22 29.88 -9.03
C GLN A 345 -2.60 31.10 -9.72
N GLY A 346 -3.43 32.05 -10.16
CA GLY A 346 -2.98 33.31 -10.74
C GLY A 346 -2.13 34.13 -9.77
N HIS A 347 -2.61 34.33 -8.53
CA HIS A 347 -1.87 35.00 -7.47
C HIS A 347 -0.51 34.35 -7.24
N LEU A 348 -0.48 33.03 -7.03
CA LEU A 348 0.75 32.29 -6.74
C LEU A 348 1.75 32.35 -7.91
N ASN A 349 1.29 32.39 -9.15
CA ASN A 349 2.18 32.54 -10.31
C ASN A 349 2.83 33.93 -10.39
N ASP A 350 2.11 34.96 -9.97
CA ASP A 350 2.58 36.35 -9.94
C ASP A 350 3.45 36.64 -8.70
N HIS A 351 2.99 36.17 -7.53
CA HIS A 351 3.61 36.37 -6.23
C HIS A 351 3.57 35.09 -5.38
N HIS A 352 4.74 34.51 -5.10
CA HIS A 352 4.84 33.30 -4.27
C HIS A 352 5.85 33.51 -3.13
N ALA A 353 5.36 33.92 -1.96
CA ALA A 353 6.23 34.18 -0.81
C ALA A 353 7.02 32.93 -0.38
N LEU A 354 6.42 31.74 -0.40
CA LEU A 354 7.09 30.50 0.00
C LEU A 354 8.29 30.17 -0.91
N GLN A 355 8.13 30.16 -2.24
CA GLN A 355 9.24 29.95 -3.19
C GLN A 355 10.39 30.93 -2.95
N ASN A 356 10.09 32.21 -2.78
CA ASN A 356 11.11 33.23 -2.52
C ASN A 356 11.87 32.95 -1.21
N ASN A 357 11.18 32.49 -0.17
CA ASN A 357 11.80 32.10 1.09
C ASN A 357 12.64 30.84 0.96
N VAL A 358 12.20 29.84 0.19
CA VAL A 358 12.98 28.62 -0.09
C VAL A 358 14.27 28.98 -0.81
N PHE A 359 14.23 29.83 -1.85
CA PHE A 359 15.44 30.26 -2.54
C PHE A 359 16.37 31.09 -1.65
N ASN A 360 15.82 31.96 -0.80
CA ASN A 360 16.61 32.66 0.21
C ASN A 360 17.26 31.69 1.21
N ALA A 361 16.55 30.65 1.64
CA ALA A 361 17.09 29.62 2.52
C ALA A 361 18.22 28.84 1.85
N MET A 362 18.08 28.46 0.57
CA MET A 362 19.15 27.82 -0.20
C MET A 362 20.40 28.71 -0.31
N GLN A 363 20.23 30.00 -0.60
CA GLN A 363 21.35 30.95 -0.67
C GLN A 363 21.99 31.24 0.70
N ASN A 364 21.21 31.18 1.78
CA ASN A 364 21.75 31.29 3.13
C ASN A 364 22.50 30.02 3.54
N ALA A 365 22.03 28.84 3.15
CA ALA A 365 22.74 27.58 3.33
C ALA A 365 24.09 27.61 2.58
N ALA A 366 24.19 28.27 1.43
CA ALA A 366 25.47 28.51 0.74
C ALA A 366 26.52 29.24 1.58
N ARG A 367 26.08 30.04 2.56
CA ARG A 367 26.94 30.83 3.46
C ARG A 367 27.25 30.10 4.76
N ASP A 368 26.45 29.11 5.11
CA ASP A 368 26.70 28.21 6.24
C ASP A 368 27.60 27.09 5.69
N GLU A 369 28.76 26.83 6.30
CA GLU A 369 29.70 25.80 5.81
C GLU A 369 29.17 24.37 6.04
N ARG A 370 27.89 24.21 6.40
CA ARG A 370 27.23 22.94 6.70
C ARG A 370 26.55 22.37 5.47
N ASP A 371 26.62 21.05 5.34
CA ASP A 371 25.85 20.32 4.34
C ASP A 371 24.36 20.39 4.68
N THR A 372 23.57 20.93 3.75
CA THR A 372 22.13 21.11 3.91
C THR A 372 21.38 20.35 2.83
N VAL A 373 20.42 19.54 3.25
CA VAL A 373 19.54 18.77 2.38
C VAL A 373 18.16 19.42 2.40
N PHE A 374 17.70 19.87 1.24
CA PHE A 374 16.34 20.31 1.01
C PHE A 374 15.53 19.08 0.57
N VAL A 375 14.42 18.82 1.24
CA VAL A 375 13.60 17.63 1.05
C VAL A 375 12.30 18.01 0.37
N VAL A 376 12.01 17.36 -0.75
CA VAL A 376 10.75 17.43 -1.51
C VAL A 376 10.03 16.09 -1.44
N SER A 377 8.73 16.06 -1.75
CA SER A 377 7.94 14.82 -1.62
C SER A 377 8.38 13.78 -2.66
N ASN A 378 8.51 14.19 -3.93
CA ASN A 378 8.80 13.31 -5.08
C ASN A 378 9.71 13.99 -6.14
N ALA A 379 10.06 13.25 -7.21
CA ALA A 379 10.94 13.77 -8.25
C ALA A 379 10.29 14.89 -9.09
N ALA A 380 8.97 14.87 -9.30
CA ALA A 380 8.30 15.94 -10.04
C ALA A 380 8.41 17.27 -9.28
N GLU A 381 8.27 17.26 -7.95
CA GLU A 381 8.52 18.45 -7.13
C GLU A 381 9.98 18.90 -7.19
N ARG A 382 10.91 17.94 -7.17
CA ARG A 382 12.34 18.24 -7.33
C ARG A 382 12.61 18.98 -8.63
N ASP A 383 12.10 18.44 -9.73
CA ASP A 383 12.34 18.93 -11.08
C ASP A 383 11.63 20.27 -11.32
N ALA A 384 10.41 20.44 -10.79
CA ALA A 384 9.71 21.73 -10.78
C ALA A 384 10.46 22.79 -9.96
N LEU A 385 11.01 22.45 -8.80
CA LEU A 385 11.80 23.39 -7.99
C LEU A 385 13.13 23.77 -8.67
N MET A 386 13.79 22.81 -9.32
CA MET A 386 15.00 23.08 -10.13
C MET A 386 14.69 23.98 -11.34
N SER A 387 13.57 23.73 -12.03
CA SER A 387 13.08 24.58 -13.11
C SER A 387 12.79 25.99 -12.61
N ALA A 388 12.13 26.11 -11.46
CA ALA A 388 11.83 27.38 -10.80
C ALA A 388 13.12 28.15 -10.43
N ALA A 389 14.11 27.46 -9.85
CA ALA A 389 15.39 28.06 -9.49
C ALA A 389 16.11 28.59 -10.74
N THR A 390 16.18 27.78 -11.80
CA THR A 390 16.82 28.15 -13.07
C THR A 390 16.10 29.33 -13.75
N GLY A 391 14.77 29.28 -13.80
CA GLY A 391 13.94 30.31 -14.43
C GLY A 391 13.99 31.66 -13.72
N GLU A 392 14.23 31.68 -12.40
CA GLU A 392 14.39 32.89 -11.60
C GLU A 392 15.88 33.29 -11.42
N GLY A 393 16.82 32.58 -12.07
CA GLY A 393 18.25 32.91 -12.09
C GLY A 393 19.04 32.52 -10.85
N TYR A 394 18.56 31.55 -10.07
CA TYR A 394 19.26 31.00 -8.92
C TYR A 394 20.14 29.82 -9.31
N ALA A 395 21.34 29.74 -8.73
CA ALA A 395 22.19 28.57 -8.79
C ALA A 395 22.12 27.81 -7.47
N ILE A 396 21.96 26.49 -7.54
CA ILE A 396 22.01 25.61 -6.35
C ILE A 396 23.47 25.49 -5.90
N PRO A 397 23.81 25.87 -4.65
CA PRO A 397 25.18 25.78 -4.12
C PRO A 397 25.71 24.34 -4.03
N GLU A 398 27.03 24.17 -4.03
CA GLU A 398 27.66 22.84 -3.95
C GLU A 398 27.39 22.10 -2.62
N ASN A 399 27.22 22.82 -1.51
CA ASN A 399 26.91 22.26 -0.19
C ASN A 399 25.40 22.06 0.05
N VAL A 400 24.57 22.28 -0.98
CA VAL A 400 23.12 22.11 -0.93
C VAL A 400 22.72 20.94 -1.82
N GLN A 401 22.01 19.98 -1.24
CA GLN A 401 21.43 18.85 -1.97
C GLN A 401 19.91 18.98 -1.98
N LEU A 402 19.29 18.59 -3.08
CA LEU A 402 17.84 18.50 -3.19
C LEU A 402 17.48 17.01 -3.36
N LEU A 403 16.86 16.42 -2.35
CA LEU A 403 16.55 15.00 -2.29
C LEU A 403 15.05 14.77 -2.10
N GLU A 404 14.59 13.64 -2.61
CA GLU A 404 13.22 13.17 -2.41
C GLU A 404 13.11 12.50 -1.04
N MET A 405 11.92 12.53 -0.44
CA MET A 405 11.68 11.93 0.89
C MET A 405 12.05 10.44 0.93
N GLY A 406 11.77 9.68 -0.14
CA GLY A 406 12.13 8.27 -0.25
C GLY A 406 13.62 7.97 -0.39
N GLN A 407 14.46 8.99 -0.62
CA GLN A 407 15.93 8.87 -0.76
C GLN A 407 16.66 9.29 0.52
N LEU A 408 15.94 9.65 1.57
CA LEU A 408 16.54 10.09 2.81
C LEU A 408 17.22 8.94 3.54
N GLN A 409 18.49 9.16 3.88
CA GLN A 409 19.23 8.32 4.79
C GLN A 409 19.50 9.09 6.08
N PRO A 410 19.44 8.44 7.25
CA PRO A 410 19.74 9.08 8.51
C PRO A 410 21.19 9.57 8.53
N ASN A 411 21.38 10.85 8.86
CA ASN A 411 22.70 11.45 9.00
C ASN A 411 22.66 12.50 10.12
N PRO A 412 23.35 12.27 11.25
CA PRO A 412 23.27 13.15 12.42
C PRO A 412 23.84 14.55 12.20
N ASP A 413 24.76 14.71 11.24
CA ASP A 413 25.54 15.94 11.05
C ASP A 413 24.97 16.86 9.96
N ARG A 414 24.06 16.36 9.12
CA ARG A 414 23.40 17.14 8.07
C ARG A 414 22.20 17.92 8.60
N HIS A 415 21.95 19.07 8.01
CA HIS A 415 20.70 19.82 8.22
C HIS A 415 19.66 19.39 7.20
N HIS A 416 18.47 18.99 7.64
CA HIS A 416 17.37 18.62 6.74
C HIS A 416 16.27 19.68 6.77
N ILE A 417 15.87 20.17 5.60
CA ILE A 417 14.84 21.20 5.44
C ILE A 417 13.72 20.64 4.57
N PHE A 418 12.60 20.27 5.18
CA PHE A 418 11.40 19.82 4.48
C PHE A 418 10.65 21.00 3.89
N LEU A 419 10.34 20.94 2.60
CA LEU A 419 9.71 22.01 1.82
C LEU A 419 8.20 21.83 1.61
N PHE A 420 7.66 20.79 2.20
CA PHE A 420 6.25 20.45 2.21
C PHE A 420 5.86 20.04 3.64
N PRO A 421 4.57 20.11 4.02
CA PRO A 421 4.09 19.53 5.26
C PRO A 421 3.89 18.01 5.10
N PRO A 422 4.72 17.14 5.73
CA PRO A 422 4.56 15.70 5.57
C PRO A 422 3.29 15.19 6.24
N TYR A 423 2.76 14.06 5.77
CA TYR A 423 1.52 13.45 6.27
C TYR A 423 1.61 13.09 7.75
N SER A 424 0.47 13.08 8.45
CA SER A 424 0.40 12.85 9.90
C SER A 424 0.98 11.50 10.34
N GLU A 425 0.89 10.50 9.46
CA GLU A 425 1.44 9.16 9.70
C GLU A 425 2.82 8.95 9.05
N SER A 426 3.38 9.98 8.42
CA SER A 426 4.73 9.90 7.88
C SER A 426 5.74 9.60 9.00
N TYR A 427 6.54 8.55 8.77
CA TYR A 427 7.56 8.09 9.71
C TYR A 427 8.56 9.19 10.07
N ILE A 428 8.75 10.22 9.23
CA ILE A 428 9.71 11.32 9.48
C ILE A 428 9.42 12.09 10.77
N TYR A 429 8.17 12.09 11.25
CA TYR A 429 7.81 12.76 12.49
C TYR A 429 8.26 11.96 13.71
N GLU A 430 8.38 10.63 13.57
CA GLU A 430 8.85 9.74 14.62
C GLU A 430 10.36 9.46 14.52
N PHE A 431 10.88 9.30 13.29
CA PHE A 431 12.26 9.00 12.95
C PHE A 431 12.88 10.17 12.17
N PRO A 432 13.32 11.22 12.88
CA PRO A 432 13.98 12.36 12.26
C PRO A 432 15.28 11.94 11.56
N PRO A 433 15.53 12.32 10.29
CA PRO A 433 16.74 11.91 9.57
C PRO A 433 18.03 12.58 10.08
N SER A 434 17.94 13.54 11.00
CA SER A 434 19.10 14.23 11.57
C SER A 434 18.78 14.90 12.90
N LYS A 435 19.81 15.45 13.56
CA LYS A 435 19.65 16.26 14.78
C LYS A 435 19.11 17.67 14.51
N HIS A 436 19.11 18.12 13.25
CA HIS A 436 18.74 19.49 12.86
C HIS A 436 17.74 19.47 11.71
N ILE A 437 16.47 19.64 12.05
CA ILE A 437 15.35 19.61 11.10
C ILE A 437 14.69 20.97 11.04
N ALA A 438 14.35 21.40 9.85
CA ALA A 438 13.44 22.50 9.62
C ALA A 438 12.27 22.09 8.72
N TYR A 439 11.07 22.61 9.01
CA TYR A 439 9.93 22.56 8.10
C TYR A 439 9.65 23.97 7.60
N VAL A 440 9.71 24.17 6.29
CA VAL A 440 9.41 25.45 5.63
C VAL A 440 8.11 25.29 4.89
N HIS A 441 7.06 25.99 5.32
CA HIS A 441 5.71 25.79 4.80
C HIS A 441 4.88 27.09 4.88
N ASN A 442 3.76 27.14 4.15
CA ASN A 442 2.79 28.23 4.30
C ASN A 442 2.23 28.28 5.73
N ALA A 443 1.92 29.47 6.23
CA ALA A 443 1.51 29.68 7.63
C ALA A 443 0.28 28.86 8.06
N MET A 444 -0.64 28.61 7.13
CA MET A 444 -1.82 27.76 7.32
C MET A 444 -1.49 26.34 7.83
N TRP A 445 -0.34 25.77 7.42
CA TRP A 445 0.09 24.42 7.79
C TRP A 445 0.82 24.34 9.12
N HIS A 446 1.09 25.49 9.77
CA HIS A 446 1.94 25.53 10.97
C HIS A 446 1.42 24.65 12.10
N ARG A 447 0.13 24.74 12.40
CA ARG A 447 -0.48 23.98 13.47
C ARG A 447 -0.47 22.47 13.18
N TYR A 448 -0.72 22.08 11.93
CA TYR A 448 -0.68 20.69 11.49
C TYR A 448 0.72 20.08 11.69
N VAL A 449 1.75 20.69 11.09
CA VAL A 449 3.14 20.21 11.18
C VAL A 449 3.64 20.21 12.62
N GLN A 450 3.35 21.27 13.38
CA GLN A 450 3.77 21.37 14.76
C GLN A 450 3.09 20.33 15.65
N THR A 451 1.78 20.08 15.46
CA THR A 451 1.03 19.10 16.25
C THR A 451 1.53 17.69 15.99
N ASN A 452 1.69 17.29 14.73
CA ASN A 452 2.17 15.95 14.36
C ASN A 452 3.59 15.69 14.86
N SER A 453 4.50 16.66 14.64
CA SER A 453 5.88 16.57 15.13
C SER A 453 5.96 16.49 16.66
N LYS A 454 5.23 17.33 17.41
CA LYS A 454 5.21 17.26 18.88
C LYS A 454 4.58 15.96 19.40
N ARG A 455 3.52 15.47 18.74
CA ARG A 455 2.82 14.22 19.09
C ARG A 455 3.77 13.02 19.01
N LYS A 456 4.49 12.87 17.88
CA LYS A 456 5.34 11.70 17.61
C LYS A 456 6.72 11.77 18.28
N MET A 457 7.28 12.96 18.55
CA MET A 457 8.58 13.10 19.22
C MET A 457 8.53 13.18 20.76
N ASN A 458 7.34 13.26 21.36
CA ASN A 458 7.05 13.14 22.82
C ASN A 458 8.11 13.72 23.79
N GLY A 459 8.58 14.96 23.54
CA GLY A 459 9.51 15.67 24.43
C GLY A 459 11.01 15.35 24.25
N LYS A 460 11.38 14.53 23.27
CA LYS A 460 12.78 14.26 22.89
C LYS A 460 13.39 15.31 21.97
N ALA A 461 12.55 16.17 21.42
CA ALA A 461 12.97 17.27 20.56
C ALA A 461 12.75 18.63 21.23
N THR A 462 13.65 19.56 20.90
CA THR A 462 13.46 21.00 21.12
C THR A 462 12.76 21.58 19.91
N HIS A 463 11.74 22.40 20.16
CA HIS A 463 10.85 22.92 19.12
C HIS A 463 10.93 24.45 19.08
N GLU A 464 11.29 25.02 17.93
CA GLU A 464 11.38 26.46 17.71
C GLU A 464 10.44 26.88 16.57
N SER A 465 9.61 27.91 16.77
CA SER A 465 8.76 28.47 15.71
C SER A 465 9.28 29.83 15.27
N ARG A 466 9.35 30.06 13.96
CA ARG A 466 9.71 31.33 13.32
C ARG A 466 8.68 31.67 12.23
N ALA A 467 8.15 32.88 12.27
CA ALA A 467 7.30 33.41 11.20
C ALA A 467 8.09 34.37 10.32
N VAL A 468 7.90 34.28 8.99
CA VAL A 468 8.57 35.11 8.00
C VAL A 468 7.52 35.74 7.08
N GLY A 469 7.49 37.07 7.03
CA GLY A 469 6.44 37.86 6.35
C GLY A 469 5.35 38.34 7.33
N GLY A 470 4.94 39.61 7.23
CA GLY A 470 3.75 40.20 7.89
C GLY A 470 3.66 40.20 9.42
N ASN A 471 2.81 41.08 9.98
CA ASN A 471 2.47 41.14 11.43
C ASN A 471 1.18 40.34 11.76
N GLY A 472 0.65 39.56 10.81
CA GLY A 472 -0.56 38.75 10.97
C GLY A 472 -0.27 37.39 11.61
N GLY A 473 -1.11 37.00 12.58
CA GLY A 473 -1.07 35.63 13.12
C GLY A 473 -1.53 34.61 12.07
N PRO A 474 -1.04 33.36 12.15
CA PRO A 474 -1.37 32.31 11.18
C PRO A 474 -2.88 32.04 11.16
N GLY A 475 -3.51 32.10 9.98
CA GLY A 475 -4.84 31.53 9.77
C GLY A 475 -4.78 30.03 10.06
N GLU A 476 -5.69 29.53 10.90
CA GLU A 476 -5.59 28.19 11.49
C GLU A 476 -6.38 27.15 10.70
N ILE A 477 -5.74 26.04 10.32
CA ILE A 477 -6.43 24.82 9.92
C ILE A 477 -6.42 23.87 11.12
N THR A 478 -7.61 23.49 11.59
CA THR A 478 -7.80 22.59 12.75
C THR A 478 -8.41 21.23 12.40
N ASP A 479 -8.93 21.02 11.18
CA ASP A 479 -9.70 19.80 10.84
C ASP A 479 -9.38 19.21 9.46
N PHE A 480 -9.43 17.87 9.44
CA PHE A 480 -9.43 16.90 8.33
C PHE A 480 -8.74 17.36 7.02
N VAL A 481 -7.44 17.14 6.96
CA VAL A 481 -6.71 17.07 5.70
C VAL A 481 -6.98 15.69 5.12
N PHE A 482 -7.77 15.61 4.06
CA PHE A 482 -7.91 14.38 3.29
C PHE A 482 -6.53 14.06 2.70
N ASP A 483 -5.90 12.98 3.16
CA ASP A 483 -4.57 12.50 2.78
C ASP A 483 -4.60 11.83 1.39
N ILE A 484 -5.13 12.54 0.39
CA ILE A 484 -5.30 12.05 -1.00
C ILE A 484 -3.96 11.77 -1.68
N ASP A 485 -2.91 12.46 -1.24
CA ASP A 485 -1.58 12.34 -1.81
C ASP A 485 -0.89 11.02 -1.36
N GLU A 486 -1.32 10.37 -0.27
CA GLU A 486 -0.82 9.04 0.18
C GLU A 486 -1.16 7.94 -0.85
N VAL A 487 -2.32 8.05 -1.49
CA VAL A 487 -2.75 7.15 -2.57
C VAL A 487 -1.86 7.33 -3.81
N GLU A 488 -1.39 8.55 -4.12
CA GLU A 488 -0.53 8.81 -5.28
C GLU A 488 0.94 8.44 -5.03
N ASP A 489 1.50 8.73 -3.84
CA ASP A 489 2.86 8.34 -3.47
C ASP A 489 3.00 6.79 -3.43
N ASP A 490 1.94 6.08 -3.02
CA ASP A 490 1.86 4.61 -3.08
C ASP A 490 1.86 4.09 -4.52
N ILE A 491 1.06 4.71 -5.37
CA ILE A 491 0.98 4.40 -6.81
C ILE A 491 2.35 4.67 -7.47
N GLU A 492 2.97 5.80 -7.18
CA GLU A 492 4.26 6.21 -7.74
C GLU A 492 5.42 5.34 -7.27
N ARG A 493 5.47 5.00 -5.97
CA ARG A 493 6.43 4.05 -5.38
C ARG A 493 6.34 2.69 -6.05
N ARG A 494 5.12 2.22 -6.37
CA ARG A 494 4.89 0.96 -7.09
C ARG A 494 5.29 1.04 -8.57
N LEU A 495 5.09 2.17 -9.23
CA LEU A 495 5.40 2.35 -10.65
C LEU A 495 6.90 2.53 -10.94
N ARG A 496 7.64 3.21 -10.05
CA ARG A 496 9.10 3.36 -10.18
C ARG A 496 9.88 2.06 -10.02
N GLN A 497 9.30 1.06 -9.36
CA GLN A 497 9.92 -0.25 -9.19
C GLN A 497 9.95 -1.09 -10.48
N ASN A 498 9.30 -0.65 -11.58
CA ASN A 498 9.30 -1.33 -12.88
C ASN A 498 9.50 -0.38 -14.09
N PRO A 499 10.73 0.04 -14.45
CA PRO A 499 10.97 0.89 -15.61
C PRO A 499 11.36 0.05 -16.85
N LEU A 500 10.53 0.01 -17.90
CA LEU A 500 10.94 -0.48 -19.23
C LEU A 500 10.77 0.60 -20.30
N SER A 501 11.79 0.70 -21.16
CA SER A 501 12.31 1.89 -21.82
C SER A 501 11.67 2.27 -23.18
N LEU A 502 11.53 3.58 -23.39
CA LEU A 502 11.29 4.34 -24.64
C LEU A 502 12.06 3.87 -25.89
N ILE A 503 11.39 3.63 -27.03
CA ILE A 503 11.80 4.04 -28.41
C ILE A 503 10.55 4.26 -29.30
N THR A 504 10.62 5.37 -30.03
CA THR A 504 9.76 6.09 -30.99
C THR A 504 9.10 5.34 -32.18
N ASP A 505 7.84 5.71 -32.45
CA ASP A 505 7.11 6.01 -33.71
C ASP A 505 7.59 5.46 -35.08
N ASP A 506 6.66 4.92 -35.90
CA ASP A 506 5.97 5.73 -36.94
C ASP A 506 4.89 4.94 -37.74
N SER A 507 3.70 5.54 -37.80
CA SER A 507 2.76 5.67 -38.95
C SER A 507 1.95 4.50 -39.55
N GLY A 508 0.61 4.74 -39.59
CA GLY A 508 -0.23 4.62 -40.80
C GLY A 508 -1.33 3.55 -40.71
N SER A 509 -2.63 3.85 -40.50
CA SER A 509 -3.61 4.62 -41.31
C SER A 509 -4.69 3.70 -41.90
N GLU A 510 -5.97 3.99 -41.55
CA GLU A 510 -7.22 3.85 -42.33
C GLU A 510 -7.69 2.44 -42.77
N SER A 511 -8.97 2.06 -42.83
CA SER A 511 -10.27 2.61 -42.42
C SER A 511 -11.37 1.57 -42.80
N ASP A 512 -12.57 1.71 -42.18
CA ASP A 512 -13.92 1.31 -42.68
C ASP A 512 -14.26 -0.21 -42.72
N ASP A 513 -15.46 -0.72 -42.41
CA ASP A 513 -16.77 -0.21 -41.97
C ASP A 513 -17.70 -1.43 -41.68
N GLU A 514 -18.82 -1.19 -40.97
CA GLU A 514 -20.12 -1.94 -41.00
C GLU A 514 -20.37 -3.23 -40.15
N ASP A 515 -20.82 -3.02 -38.90
CA ASP A 515 -22.20 -3.22 -38.37
C ASP A 515 -23.04 -4.49 -38.70
N ASN A 516 -23.27 -5.37 -37.70
CA ASN A 516 -24.60 -5.88 -37.31
C ASN A 516 -24.55 -6.83 -36.08
N GLY A 517 -25.28 -6.50 -35.00
CA GLY A 517 -25.42 -7.30 -33.78
C GLY A 517 -26.72 -8.12 -33.61
N GLY A 518 -26.78 -8.94 -32.55
CA GLY A 518 -27.99 -9.59 -32.03
C GLY A 518 -27.78 -10.41 -30.73
N GLY A 519 -28.35 -9.97 -29.60
CA GLY A 519 -28.20 -10.60 -28.27
C GLY A 519 -29.26 -11.65 -27.85
N GLN A 520 -28.92 -12.53 -26.89
CA GLN A 520 -29.77 -13.59 -26.27
C GLN A 520 -29.90 -13.45 -24.74
N THR A 521 -31.06 -13.79 -24.17
CA THR A 521 -31.42 -13.75 -22.72
C THR A 521 -31.15 -15.06 -21.95
N ARG A 522 -30.72 -15.00 -20.67
CA ARG A 522 -30.27 -16.13 -19.81
C ARG A 522 -31.38 -16.92 -19.05
N PRO A 523 -31.16 -18.20 -18.68
CA PRO A 523 -32.11 -19.06 -17.94
C PRO A 523 -32.15 -18.85 -16.40
N THR A 524 -33.34 -19.05 -15.79
CA THR A 524 -33.65 -18.85 -14.35
C THR A 524 -34.15 -20.15 -13.67
N ARG A 525 -33.83 -20.36 -12.38
CA ARG A 525 -34.30 -21.47 -11.50
C ARG A 525 -35.15 -20.95 -10.35
N ARG A 526 -36.11 -21.76 -9.92
CA ARG A 526 -36.93 -21.57 -8.73
C ARG A 526 -36.59 -22.60 -7.67
N PHE A 527 -36.18 -22.16 -6.49
CA PHE A 527 -35.97 -22.98 -5.31
C PHE A 527 -37.23 -22.96 -4.46
N TYR A 528 -37.57 -24.12 -3.89
CA TYR A 528 -38.64 -24.29 -2.92
C TYR A 528 -37.99 -24.59 -1.58
N LEU A 529 -38.37 -23.84 -0.56
CA LEU A 529 -37.76 -23.87 0.76
C LEU A 529 -38.67 -24.64 1.73
N ASP A 530 -38.13 -25.06 2.87
CA ASP A 530 -38.88 -25.81 3.90
C ASP A 530 -39.80 -24.91 4.75
N ASN A 531 -39.65 -23.59 4.64
CA ASN A 531 -40.55 -22.57 5.20
C ASN A 531 -41.74 -22.23 4.27
N ASP A 532 -41.99 -23.02 3.22
CA ASP A 532 -43.00 -22.83 2.16
C ASP A 532 -42.78 -21.60 1.24
N GLU A 533 -41.62 -20.94 1.30
CA GLU A 533 -41.26 -19.85 0.39
C GLU A 533 -40.60 -20.35 -0.91
N THR A 534 -40.53 -19.47 -1.91
CA THR A 534 -39.85 -19.75 -3.18
C THR A 534 -38.90 -18.64 -3.57
N LEU A 535 -37.69 -19.01 -3.98
CA LEU A 535 -36.62 -18.10 -4.39
C LEU A 535 -36.30 -18.31 -5.88
N ASP A 536 -36.45 -17.26 -6.70
CA ASP A 536 -36.09 -17.29 -8.12
C ASP A 536 -34.69 -16.70 -8.32
N VAL A 537 -33.78 -17.50 -8.88
CA VAL A 537 -32.35 -17.20 -9.01
C VAL A 537 -31.86 -17.57 -10.40
N THR A 538 -31.00 -16.76 -11.00
CA THR A 538 -30.40 -17.10 -12.30
C THR A 538 -29.36 -18.22 -12.12
N ASP A 539 -29.11 -19.02 -13.16
CA ASP A 539 -28.20 -20.19 -13.05
C ASP A 539 -26.76 -19.80 -12.62
N GLY A 540 -26.34 -18.54 -12.82
CA GLY A 540 -25.04 -18.00 -12.42
C GLY A 540 -25.00 -17.35 -11.04
N GLN A 541 -26.15 -17.05 -10.42
CA GLN A 541 -26.20 -16.37 -9.12
C GLN A 541 -25.62 -17.25 -8.01
N HIS A 542 -24.79 -16.68 -7.13
CA HIS A 542 -24.24 -17.38 -5.97
C HIS A 542 -25.22 -17.40 -4.80
N ILE A 543 -25.24 -18.51 -4.06
CA ILE A 543 -26.14 -18.75 -2.93
C ILE A 543 -25.32 -19.28 -1.77
N THR A 544 -25.51 -18.64 -0.62
CA THR A 544 -24.82 -18.98 0.62
C THR A 544 -25.47 -20.21 1.26
N THR A 545 -24.68 -21.27 1.42
CA THR A 545 -25.08 -22.56 2.00
C THR A 545 -24.35 -22.84 3.30
N TYR A 546 -24.99 -23.52 4.24
CA TYR A 546 -24.39 -23.96 5.50
C TYR A 546 -24.15 -25.47 5.45
N ASP A 547 -22.90 -25.87 5.70
CA ASP A 547 -22.51 -27.27 5.83
C ASP A 547 -22.52 -27.66 7.32
N SER A 548 -23.58 -28.35 7.74
CA SER A 548 -23.73 -28.80 9.12
C SER A 548 -22.72 -29.87 9.55
N SER A 549 -22.03 -30.53 8.62
CA SER A 549 -21.03 -31.56 8.94
C SER A 549 -19.65 -30.97 9.24
N GLU A 550 -19.29 -29.88 8.55
CA GLU A 550 -18.04 -29.14 8.74
C GLU A 550 -18.20 -27.89 9.61
N ALA A 551 -19.44 -27.59 10.02
CA ALA A 551 -19.81 -26.34 10.70
C ALA A 551 -19.31 -25.09 9.95
N ALA A 552 -19.30 -25.14 8.62
CA ALA A 552 -18.70 -24.14 7.74
C ALA A 552 -19.73 -23.57 6.76
N ILE A 553 -19.55 -22.29 6.40
CA ILE A 553 -20.36 -21.63 5.39
C ILE A 553 -19.67 -21.74 4.03
N LYS A 554 -20.41 -22.17 3.00
CA LYS A 554 -19.93 -22.37 1.63
C LYS A 554 -20.79 -21.60 0.64
N ARG A 555 -20.21 -20.99 -0.38
CA ARG A 555 -20.97 -20.41 -1.51
C ARG A 555 -21.08 -21.43 -2.65
N LYS A 556 -22.30 -21.68 -3.11
CA LYS A 556 -22.58 -22.50 -4.29
C LYS A 556 -23.26 -21.64 -5.35
N VAL A 557 -22.87 -21.80 -6.61
CA VAL A 557 -23.64 -21.26 -7.72
C VAL A 557 -25.03 -21.91 -7.70
N ALA A 558 -26.10 -21.19 -8.01
CA ALA A 558 -27.49 -21.67 -7.96
C ALA A 558 -27.69 -22.98 -8.75
N LYS A 559 -26.92 -23.18 -9.83
CA LYS A 559 -26.97 -24.44 -10.57
C LYS A 559 -26.44 -25.67 -9.81
N ASN A 560 -25.58 -25.45 -8.82
CA ASN A 560 -24.91 -26.44 -7.98
C ASN A 560 -25.58 -26.65 -6.61
N VAL A 561 -26.57 -25.82 -6.27
CA VAL A 561 -27.41 -26.07 -5.08
C VAL A 561 -28.29 -27.29 -5.34
N SER A 562 -28.33 -28.19 -4.37
CA SER A 562 -29.10 -29.44 -4.42
C SER A 562 -30.23 -29.44 -3.40
N ALA A 563 -31.27 -30.22 -3.65
CA ALA A 563 -32.29 -30.47 -2.63
C ALA A 563 -31.64 -31.16 -1.42
N GLY A 564 -31.85 -30.61 -0.23
CA GLY A 564 -31.19 -31.00 1.01
C GLY A 564 -30.08 -30.05 1.47
N ASP A 565 -29.63 -29.10 0.63
CA ASP A 565 -28.71 -28.06 1.06
C ASP A 565 -29.44 -27.06 1.98
N GLU A 566 -28.78 -26.68 3.07
CA GLU A 566 -29.23 -25.63 3.99
C GLU A 566 -28.71 -24.29 3.44
N ILE A 567 -29.60 -23.34 3.17
CA ILE A 567 -29.26 -21.99 2.70
C ILE A 567 -29.58 -20.97 3.79
N LEU A 568 -28.88 -19.85 3.79
CA LEU A 568 -29.06 -18.76 4.75
C LEU A 568 -29.76 -17.59 4.07
N LEU A 569 -30.87 -17.10 4.64
CA LEU A 569 -31.68 -15.98 4.16
C LEU A 569 -31.75 -14.86 5.20
N VAL A 570 -31.97 -13.61 4.78
CA VAL A 570 -32.25 -12.47 5.67
C VAL A 570 -33.62 -11.87 5.35
N ASP A 571 -34.36 -11.46 6.38
CA ASP A 571 -35.82 -11.33 6.35
C ASP A 571 -36.37 -10.36 5.27
N SER A 572 -37.16 -10.96 4.36
CA SER A 572 -38.01 -10.39 3.30
C SER A 572 -37.33 -9.77 2.06
N VAL A 573 -37.21 -10.63 1.05
CA VAL A 573 -36.90 -10.39 -0.39
C VAL A 573 -35.40 -10.43 -0.74
N ALA A 574 -34.96 -11.64 -1.08
CA ALA A 574 -34.05 -11.99 -2.18
C ALA A 574 -32.65 -11.33 -2.30
N ASP A 575 -32.21 -10.52 -1.35
CA ASP A 575 -30.87 -9.95 -1.37
C ASP A 575 -29.92 -10.82 -0.52
N ASP A 576 -28.73 -11.14 -1.06
CA ASP A 576 -27.71 -11.89 -0.33
C ASP A 576 -27.25 -11.05 0.87
N ILE A 577 -26.90 -11.70 1.99
CA ILE A 577 -26.28 -11.07 3.18
C ILE A 577 -25.11 -10.19 2.75
N TYR A 578 -24.39 -10.60 1.71
CA TYR A 578 -23.32 -9.85 1.09
C TYR A 578 -23.78 -8.54 0.44
N ASP A 579 -24.90 -8.53 -0.29
CA ASP A 579 -25.39 -7.35 -1.01
C ASP A 579 -25.90 -6.28 -0.02
N VAL A 580 -26.59 -6.72 1.05
CA VAL A 580 -27.06 -5.85 2.14
C VAL A 580 -25.90 -5.19 2.89
N LEU A 581 -24.77 -5.90 3.02
CA LEU A 581 -23.59 -5.40 3.71
C LEU A 581 -22.72 -4.52 2.80
N VAL A 582 -22.58 -4.83 1.51
CA VAL A 582 -21.93 -3.97 0.51
C VAL A 582 -22.64 -2.61 0.41
N ASP A 583 -23.97 -2.57 0.49
CA ASP A 583 -24.77 -1.34 0.39
C ASP A 583 -24.65 -0.39 1.60
N SER A 584 -24.00 -0.82 2.68
CA SER A 584 -24.08 -0.21 4.01
C SER A 584 -22.77 0.33 4.59
N VAL A 585 -21.63 0.06 3.97
CA VAL A 585 -20.31 0.46 4.50
C VAL A 585 -20.05 1.95 4.27
N ASP A 586 -19.46 2.63 5.25
CA ASP A 586 -18.98 4.02 5.18
C ASP A 586 -17.81 4.24 4.17
N SER A 587 -17.38 3.20 3.43
CA SER A 587 -16.49 3.25 2.25
C SER A 587 -17.25 3.46 0.93
N ARG A 588 -18.49 3.96 1.03
CA ARG A 588 -19.52 4.02 -0.02
C ARG A 588 -19.09 4.75 -1.31
N GLU A 589 -18.18 5.71 -1.23
CA GLU A 589 -17.76 6.49 -2.40
C GLU A 589 -16.59 5.80 -3.12
N THR A 590 -15.51 5.46 -2.43
CA THR A 590 -14.34 4.77 -3.00
C THR A 590 -14.71 3.41 -3.60
N MET A 591 -15.56 2.63 -2.91
CA MET A 591 -16.03 1.36 -3.44
C MET A 591 -16.91 1.55 -4.67
N ARG A 592 -17.76 2.57 -4.69
CA ARG A 592 -18.61 2.88 -5.84
C ARG A 592 -17.80 3.37 -7.04
N GLU A 593 -16.74 4.14 -6.84
CA GLU A 593 -15.82 4.55 -7.90
C GLU A 593 -15.05 3.36 -8.49
N ASN A 594 -14.57 2.46 -7.63
CA ASN A 594 -13.94 1.23 -8.08
C ASN A 594 -14.93 0.34 -8.85
N PHE A 595 -16.18 0.20 -8.36
CA PHE A 595 -17.22 -0.55 -9.08
C PHE A 595 -17.55 0.10 -10.41
N ASN A 596 -17.73 1.42 -10.46
CA ASN A 596 -17.99 2.13 -11.72
C ASN A 596 -16.83 1.96 -12.71
N THR A 597 -15.58 1.98 -12.24
CA THR A 597 -14.40 1.76 -13.10
C THR A 597 -14.41 0.35 -13.70
N VAL A 598 -14.70 -0.66 -12.89
CA VAL A 598 -14.77 -2.06 -13.33
C VAL A 598 -15.99 -2.31 -14.23
N GLU A 599 -17.13 -1.71 -13.93
CA GLU A 599 -18.31 -1.76 -14.80
C GLU A 599 -18.04 -1.07 -16.14
N ASN A 600 -17.40 0.10 -16.17
CA ASN A 600 -17.03 0.77 -17.42
C ASN A 600 -16.07 -0.09 -18.27
N TRP A 601 -15.13 -0.78 -17.63
CA TRP A 601 -14.27 -1.74 -18.31
C TRP A 601 -15.06 -2.94 -18.86
N ARG A 602 -16.02 -3.47 -18.08
CA ARG A 602 -16.88 -4.57 -18.51
C ARG A 602 -17.83 -4.16 -19.63
N GLU A 603 -18.43 -2.99 -19.56
CA GLU A 603 -19.25 -2.40 -20.62
C GLU A 603 -18.42 -2.21 -21.89
N MET A 604 -17.15 -1.81 -21.76
CA MET A 604 -16.22 -1.76 -22.89
C MET A 604 -16.00 -3.16 -23.49
N LEU A 605 -15.71 -4.18 -22.66
CA LEU A 605 -15.58 -5.57 -23.12
C LEU A 605 -16.84 -6.03 -23.85
N VAL A 606 -18.02 -5.88 -23.25
CA VAL A 606 -19.32 -6.30 -23.82
C VAL A 606 -19.59 -5.56 -25.12
N SER A 607 -19.48 -4.23 -25.12
CA SER A 607 -19.78 -3.39 -26.28
C SER A 607 -18.82 -3.65 -27.44
N GLU A 608 -17.55 -3.92 -27.16
CA GLU A 608 -16.55 -4.16 -28.21
C GLU A 608 -16.61 -5.60 -28.73
N MET A 609 -16.95 -6.60 -27.90
CA MET A 609 -17.30 -7.94 -28.35
C MET A 609 -18.53 -7.92 -29.27
N GLU A 610 -19.58 -7.18 -28.89
CA GLU A 610 -20.77 -7.01 -29.72
C GLU A 610 -20.47 -6.25 -31.02
N ALA A 611 -19.66 -5.17 -30.95
CA ALA A 611 -19.28 -4.39 -32.12
C ALA A 611 -18.43 -5.18 -33.13
N ARG A 612 -17.60 -6.11 -32.64
CA ARG A 612 -16.74 -6.96 -33.47
C ARG A 612 -17.35 -8.33 -33.78
N ASN A 613 -18.57 -8.60 -33.28
CA ASN A 613 -19.25 -9.88 -33.36
C ASN A 613 -18.34 -11.05 -32.95
N LEU A 614 -17.58 -10.86 -31.86
CA LEU A 614 -16.73 -11.87 -31.25
C LEU A 614 -17.52 -12.63 -30.18
N ASP A 615 -17.40 -13.94 -30.18
CA ASP A 615 -17.90 -14.76 -29.08
C ASP A 615 -16.85 -14.93 -27.96
N ASP A 616 -17.21 -15.63 -26.89
CA ASP A 616 -16.33 -15.80 -25.73
C ASP A 616 -15.06 -16.64 -26.09
N GLU A 617 -15.13 -17.51 -27.12
CA GLU A 617 -14.02 -18.34 -27.64
C GLU A 617 -13.05 -17.49 -28.47
N ASP A 618 -13.57 -16.62 -29.34
CA ASP A 618 -12.75 -15.70 -30.14
C ASP A 618 -11.85 -14.78 -29.27
N VAL A 619 -12.38 -14.30 -28.13
CA VAL A 619 -11.64 -13.44 -27.20
C VAL A 619 -10.57 -14.22 -26.43
N LEU A 620 -10.85 -15.47 -26.09
CA LEU A 620 -9.86 -16.36 -25.47
C LEU A 620 -8.68 -16.59 -26.43
N ASP A 621 -8.96 -16.88 -27.70
CA ASP A 621 -7.94 -17.07 -28.73
C ASP A 621 -7.07 -15.82 -28.89
N GLU A 622 -7.67 -14.61 -28.95
CA GLU A 622 -6.92 -13.36 -29.02
C GLU A 622 -6.06 -13.09 -27.76
N LEU A 623 -6.55 -13.45 -26.58
CA LEU A 623 -5.79 -13.34 -25.33
C LEU A 623 -4.60 -14.29 -25.31
N GLN A 624 -4.79 -15.55 -25.74
CA GLN A 624 -3.73 -16.57 -25.84
C GLN A 624 -2.67 -16.20 -26.88
N GLU A 625 -3.07 -15.68 -28.04
CA GLU A 625 -2.14 -15.17 -29.06
C GLU A 625 -1.26 -14.02 -28.52
N ARG A 626 -1.77 -13.28 -27.54
CA ARG A 626 -1.07 -12.21 -26.81
C ARG A 626 -0.41 -12.69 -25.50
N GLY A 627 -0.28 -14.01 -25.34
CA GLY A 627 0.46 -14.64 -24.24
C GLY A 627 -0.29 -14.72 -22.91
N SER A 628 -1.63 -14.78 -22.94
CA SER A 628 -2.44 -15.16 -21.77
C SER A 628 -2.37 -16.67 -21.52
N ASP A 629 -2.34 -17.07 -20.24
CA ASP A 629 -2.33 -18.46 -19.81
C ASP A 629 -3.75 -19.02 -19.57
N LEU A 630 -4.80 -18.28 -19.96
CA LEU A 630 -6.19 -18.72 -19.82
C LEU A 630 -6.48 -19.91 -20.73
N GLU A 631 -7.15 -20.93 -20.20
CA GLU A 631 -7.47 -22.17 -20.93
C GLU A 631 -8.96 -22.34 -21.27
N ASP A 632 -9.86 -21.52 -20.69
CA ASP A 632 -11.32 -21.72 -20.73
C ASP A 632 -12.06 -20.42 -21.08
N ASP A 633 -12.83 -20.44 -22.16
CA ASP A 633 -13.64 -19.33 -22.71
C ASP A 633 -14.73 -18.90 -21.73
N ARG A 634 -15.14 -19.83 -20.86
CA ARG A 634 -16.04 -19.56 -19.75
C ARG A 634 -15.51 -18.49 -18.80
N THR A 635 -14.20 -18.28 -18.71
CA THR A 635 -13.63 -17.20 -17.90
C THR A 635 -13.99 -15.83 -18.47
N ILE A 636 -13.98 -15.70 -19.80
CA ILE A 636 -14.38 -14.48 -20.52
C ILE A 636 -15.89 -14.26 -20.38
N HIS A 637 -16.65 -15.35 -20.50
CA HIS A 637 -18.08 -15.34 -20.20
C HIS A 637 -18.32 -14.80 -18.80
N ASP A 638 -17.67 -15.35 -17.77
CA ASP A 638 -17.85 -14.94 -16.37
C ASP A 638 -17.49 -13.43 -16.16
N TRP A 639 -16.51 -12.88 -16.89
CA TRP A 639 -16.21 -11.44 -16.86
C TRP A 639 -17.30 -10.59 -17.52
N ARG A 640 -17.68 -10.94 -18.75
CA ARG A 640 -18.72 -10.25 -19.54
C ARG A 640 -20.05 -10.23 -18.81
N THR A 641 -20.35 -11.32 -18.13
CA THR A 641 -21.61 -11.55 -17.45
C THR A 641 -21.70 -10.92 -16.07
N GLY A 642 -20.58 -10.48 -15.51
CA GLY A 642 -20.46 -9.97 -14.14
C GLY A 642 -20.38 -11.05 -13.07
N ASP A 643 -20.39 -12.33 -13.43
CA ASP A 643 -20.23 -13.45 -12.50
C ASP A 643 -18.84 -13.45 -11.83
N ARG A 644 -17.84 -12.82 -12.49
CA ARG A 644 -16.56 -12.39 -11.91
C ARG A 644 -16.35 -10.91 -12.17
N TYR A 645 -15.76 -10.21 -11.20
CA TYR A 645 -15.48 -8.78 -11.33
C TYR A 645 -14.60 -8.44 -12.55
N GLY A 646 -13.64 -9.30 -12.89
CA GLY A 646 -12.72 -9.14 -14.02
C GLY A 646 -11.54 -10.14 -13.97
N PRO A 647 -10.46 -9.92 -14.75
CA PRO A 647 -9.31 -10.81 -14.85
C PRO A 647 -8.49 -10.91 -13.56
N GLY A 648 -8.02 -12.12 -13.25
CA GLY A 648 -7.20 -12.38 -12.07
C GLY A 648 -5.74 -11.92 -12.22
N ASP A 649 -5.30 -11.71 -13.46
CA ASP A 649 -3.98 -11.22 -13.85
C ASP A 649 -4.10 -9.78 -14.40
N ALA A 650 -3.22 -8.89 -13.96
CA ALA A 650 -3.11 -7.53 -14.48
C ALA A 650 -2.81 -7.54 -15.98
N ALA A 651 -1.93 -8.44 -16.42
CA ALA A 651 -1.58 -8.53 -17.84
C ALA A 651 -2.79 -8.94 -18.69
N ASP A 652 -3.76 -9.70 -18.17
CA ASP A 652 -5.01 -9.97 -18.90
C ASP A 652 -5.92 -8.74 -18.99
N VAL A 653 -5.98 -7.87 -17.97
CA VAL A 653 -6.69 -6.57 -18.07
C VAL A 653 -6.07 -5.73 -19.18
N ARG A 654 -4.73 -5.68 -19.24
CA ARG A 654 -3.98 -4.99 -20.30
C ARG A 654 -4.22 -5.61 -21.67
N ARG A 655 -4.12 -6.94 -21.81
CA ARG A 655 -4.36 -7.65 -23.08
C ARG A 655 -5.79 -7.43 -23.55
N THR A 656 -6.80 -7.47 -22.66
CA THR A 656 -8.19 -7.13 -23.00
C THR A 656 -8.31 -5.69 -23.53
N LEU A 657 -7.66 -4.72 -22.89
CA LEU A 657 -7.62 -3.34 -23.39
C LEU A 657 -6.86 -3.23 -24.72
N GLN A 658 -5.81 -4.00 -24.95
CA GLN A 658 -5.10 -4.03 -26.24
C GLN A 658 -5.93 -4.66 -27.36
N ILE A 659 -6.75 -5.66 -27.03
CA ILE A 659 -7.69 -6.29 -27.97
C ILE A 659 -8.75 -5.26 -28.34
N PHE A 660 -9.45 -4.69 -27.36
CA PHE A 660 -10.66 -3.91 -27.59
C PHE A 660 -10.43 -2.41 -27.77
N ARG A 661 -9.32 -1.87 -27.27
CA ARG A 661 -8.90 -0.47 -27.43
C ARG A 661 -7.47 -0.38 -27.99
N PRO A 662 -7.19 -0.97 -29.17
CA PRO A 662 -5.85 -0.95 -29.77
C PRO A 662 -5.39 0.46 -30.17
N GLN A 663 -6.32 1.44 -30.18
CA GLN A 663 -6.02 2.84 -30.47
C GLN A 663 -5.56 3.62 -29.24
N LEU A 664 -5.64 3.04 -28.04
CA LEU A 664 -5.05 3.66 -26.85
C LEU A 664 -3.54 3.73 -27.05
N GLU A 665 -2.99 4.93 -26.99
CA GLU A 665 -1.55 5.11 -26.90
C GLU A 665 -1.02 4.31 -25.70
N GLU A 666 0.17 3.75 -25.80
CA GLU A 666 0.73 2.84 -24.77
C GLU A 666 0.70 3.46 -23.36
N ALA A 667 0.93 4.77 -23.25
CA ALA A 667 0.81 5.51 -21.99
C ALA A 667 -0.63 5.53 -21.43
N ALA A 668 -1.63 5.72 -22.28
CA ALA A 668 -3.04 5.71 -21.89
C ALA A 668 -3.55 4.29 -21.63
N LEU A 669 -3.03 3.30 -22.37
CA LEU A 669 -3.28 1.89 -22.11
C LEU A 669 -2.78 1.51 -20.72
N GLU A 670 -1.53 1.83 -20.38
CA GLU A 670 -0.95 1.53 -19.06
C GLU A 670 -1.71 2.24 -17.94
N GLN A 671 -2.15 3.47 -18.17
CA GLN A 671 -2.94 4.24 -17.23
C GLN A 671 -4.32 3.61 -16.98
N VAL A 672 -5.08 3.32 -18.04
CA VAL A 672 -6.42 2.72 -17.92
C VAL A 672 -6.33 1.31 -17.36
N HIS A 673 -5.35 0.53 -17.80
CA HIS A 673 -5.02 -0.78 -17.25
C HIS A 673 -4.76 -0.71 -15.74
N GLY A 674 -3.87 0.19 -15.30
CA GLY A 674 -3.53 0.35 -13.90
C GLY A 674 -4.73 0.75 -13.03
N VAL A 675 -5.55 1.70 -13.51
CA VAL A 675 -6.76 2.16 -12.81
C VAL A 675 -7.81 1.04 -12.69
N VAL A 676 -8.05 0.29 -13.76
CA VAL A 676 -8.97 -0.86 -13.74
C VAL A 676 -8.44 -1.97 -12.84
N TRP A 677 -7.14 -2.26 -12.90
CA TRP A 677 -6.51 -3.28 -12.07
C TRP A 677 -6.58 -2.94 -10.58
N GLU A 678 -6.25 -1.72 -10.18
CA GLU A 678 -6.34 -1.27 -8.78
C GLU A 678 -7.79 -1.23 -8.29
N SER A 679 -8.74 -0.89 -9.16
CA SER A 679 -10.17 -0.96 -8.84
C SER A 679 -10.62 -2.41 -8.60
N LEU A 680 -10.23 -3.34 -9.49
CA LEU A 680 -10.47 -4.78 -9.32
C LEU A 680 -9.84 -5.31 -8.04
N LYS A 681 -8.61 -4.88 -7.72
CA LYS A 681 -7.89 -5.26 -6.50
C LYS A 681 -8.64 -4.79 -5.26
N THR A 682 -9.00 -3.51 -5.20
CA THR A 682 -9.71 -2.92 -4.07
C THR A 682 -11.07 -3.56 -3.84
N ILE A 683 -11.86 -3.77 -4.92
CA ILE A 683 -13.15 -4.48 -4.84
C ILE A 683 -12.96 -5.88 -4.25
N ARG A 684 -11.97 -6.64 -4.74
CA ARG A 684 -11.71 -8.00 -4.26
C ARG A 684 -11.30 -8.01 -2.79
N THR A 685 -10.41 -7.11 -2.38
CA THR A 685 -9.92 -7.02 -1.01
C THR A 685 -11.05 -6.69 -0.04
N GLU A 686 -11.84 -5.67 -0.35
CA GLU A 686 -12.99 -5.28 0.48
C GLU A 686 -14.08 -6.34 0.48
N HIS A 687 -14.37 -6.98 -0.66
CA HIS A 687 -15.35 -8.07 -0.72
C HIS A 687 -14.88 -9.32 0.05
N ARG A 688 -13.58 -9.62 0.07
CA ARG A 688 -12.99 -10.70 0.90
C ARG A 688 -13.04 -10.35 2.39
N ARG A 689 -12.74 -9.10 2.75
CA ARG A 689 -12.86 -8.59 4.13
C ARG A 689 -14.29 -8.71 4.63
N LEU A 690 -15.24 -8.16 3.88
CA LEU A 690 -16.67 -8.25 4.17
C LEU A 690 -17.12 -9.70 4.28
N GLY A 691 -16.67 -10.57 3.37
CA GLY A 691 -17.03 -11.98 3.40
C GLY A 691 -16.52 -12.74 4.62
N ARG A 692 -15.34 -12.38 5.12
CA ARG A 692 -14.78 -12.93 6.36
C ARG A 692 -15.52 -12.40 7.59
N ASP A 693 -15.87 -11.12 7.61
CA ASP A 693 -16.61 -10.51 8.72
C ASP A 693 -18.04 -11.07 8.82
N VAL A 694 -18.70 -11.25 7.67
CA VAL A 694 -19.98 -11.96 7.54
C VAL A 694 -19.87 -13.39 8.03
N ARG A 695 -18.86 -14.12 7.58
CA ARG A 695 -18.65 -15.50 7.97
C ARG A 695 -18.46 -15.63 9.48
N ARG A 696 -17.62 -14.78 10.09
CA ARG A 696 -17.41 -14.73 11.54
C ARG A 696 -18.68 -14.39 12.30
N ALA A 697 -19.47 -13.45 11.80
CA ALA A 697 -20.75 -13.05 12.41
C ALA A 697 -21.78 -14.19 12.40
N ILE A 698 -21.92 -14.89 11.27
CA ILE A 698 -22.83 -16.03 11.13
C ILE A 698 -22.35 -17.22 11.97
N GLU A 699 -21.05 -17.53 11.96
CA GLU A 699 -20.47 -18.62 12.75
C GLU A 699 -20.65 -18.39 14.26
N ALA A 700 -20.60 -17.14 14.73
CA ALA A 700 -20.87 -16.78 16.12
C ALA A 700 -22.36 -16.88 16.50
N GLU A 701 -23.29 -16.59 15.58
CA GLU A 701 -24.74 -16.71 15.83
C GLU A 701 -25.20 -18.18 15.79
N VAL A 702 -24.64 -18.98 14.87
CA VAL A 702 -24.99 -20.39 14.69
C VAL A 702 -24.32 -21.30 15.74
N ASN A 703 -23.19 -20.89 16.31
CA ASN A 703 -22.48 -21.65 17.35
C ASN A 703 -22.17 -20.79 18.60
N PRO A 704 -22.92 -20.97 19.71
CA PRO A 704 -22.76 -20.16 20.93
C PRO A 704 -21.45 -20.40 21.71
N SER A 705 -20.54 -21.25 21.21
CA SER A 705 -19.20 -21.45 21.77
C SER A 705 -18.12 -20.54 21.15
N THR A 706 -18.46 -19.78 20.11
CA THR A 706 -17.55 -18.86 19.41
C THR A 706 -17.95 -17.41 19.75
N SER A 707 -17.09 -16.65 20.43
CA SER A 707 -17.31 -15.22 20.66
C SER A 707 -16.67 -14.40 19.53
N ALA A 708 -17.45 -13.57 18.84
CA ALA A 708 -16.91 -12.62 17.87
C ALA A 708 -16.62 -11.28 18.58
N GLU A 709 -15.33 -10.93 18.68
CA GLU A 709 -14.91 -9.54 18.81
C GLU A 709 -14.77 -8.97 17.39
N PHE A 710 -15.45 -7.84 17.11
CA PHE A 710 -15.44 -7.19 15.81
C PHE A 710 -14.58 -5.91 15.87
N ASN A 711 -13.86 -5.61 14.80
CA ASN A 711 -13.00 -4.43 14.72
C ASN A 711 -13.82 -3.13 14.73
N ALA A 712 -13.24 -2.06 15.30
CA ALA A 712 -13.87 -0.77 15.51
C ALA A 712 -14.32 -0.03 14.23
N SER A 713 -13.89 -0.49 13.05
CA SER A 713 -14.26 0.10 11.75
C SER A 713 -15.58 -0.44 11.18
N VAL A 714 -16.11 -1.54 11.71
CA VAL A 714 -17.41 -2.09 11.29
C VAL A 714 -18.42 -1.81 12.38
N ASN A 715 -19.55 -1.22 12.00
CA ASN A 715 -20.58 -0.79 12.93
C ASN A 715 -21.15 -2.02 13.68
N GLU A 716 -20.66 -2.29 14.89
CA GLU A 716 -21.01 -3.48 15.71
C GLU A 716 -22.53 -3.61 15.93
N ALA A 717 -23.24 -2.47 15.93
CA ALA A 717 -24.69 -2.40 15.99
C ALA A 717 -25.38 -2.93 14.72
N MET A 718 -24.72 -2.83 13.57
CA MET A 718 -25.22 -3.28 12.27
C MET A 718 -25.07 -4.80 12.10
N ILE A 719 -23.89 -5.37 12.43
CA ILE A 719 -23.73 -6.83 12.42
C ILE A 719 -24.74 -7.47 13.38
N LYS A 720 -24.94 -6.89 14.58
CA LYS A 720 -25.98 -7.34 15.54
C LYS A 720 -27.43 -7.19 15.02
N ASN A 721 -27.68 -6.31 14.05
CA ASN A 721 -28.98 -6.18 13.41
C ASN A 721 -29.14 -7.21 12.27
N VAL A 722 -28.10 -7.41 11.44
CA VAL A 722 -28.11 -8.42 10.37
C VAL A 722 -28.16 -9.85 10.94
N THR A 723 -27.41 -10.16 12.00
CA THR A 723 -27.40 -11.50 12.61
C THR A 723 -28.71 -11.87 13.29
N ARG A 724 -29.52 -10.90 13.71
CA ARG A 724 -30.85 -11.15 14.30
C ARG A 724 -31.88 -11.67 13.31
N ASP A 725 -31.64 -11.46 12.02
CA ASP A 725 -32.61 -11.69 10.95
C ASP A 725 -32.17 -12.81 9.99
N ILE A 726 -31.14 -13.60 10.35
CA ILE A 726 -30.65 -14.73 9.54
C ILE A 726 -31.53 -15.98 9.79
N GLU A 727 -32.31 -16.37 8.78
CA GLU A 727 -33.07 -17.61 8.77
C GLU A 727 -32.29 -18.72 8.03
N LYS A 728 -32.14 -19.86 8.68
CA LYS A 728 -31.59 -21.08 8.08
C LYS A 728 -32.73 -21.92 7.51
N VAL A 729 -32.76 -22.11 6.19
CA VAL A 729 -33.83 -22.84 5.50
C VAL A 729 -33.27 -23.93 4.60
N THR A 730 -33.98 -25.04 4.45
CA THR A 730 -33.55 -26.18 3.64
C THR A 730 -34.19 -26.13 2.25
N VAL A 731 -33.39 -26.28 1.19
CA VAL A 731 -33.93 -26.39 -0.17
C VAL A 731 -34.61 -27.75 -0.32
N THR A 732 -35.92 -27.77 -0.49
CA THR A 732 -36.71 -29.00 -0.63
C THR A 732 -36.86 -29.45 -2.09
N LYS A 733 -36.87 -28.50 -3.03
CA LYS A 733 -37.06 -28.78 -4.46
C LYS A 733 -36.51 -27.63 -5.33
N ILE A 734 -36.06 -27.95 -6.56
CA ILE A 734 -35.56 -26.97 -7.54
C ILE A 734 -36.25 -27.20 -8.89
N THR A 735 -36.71 -26.14 -9.56
CA THR A 735 -37.36 -26.20 -10.88
C THR A 735 -36.75 -25.16 -11.83
N ARG A 736 -36.44 -25.53 -13.08
CA ARG A 736 -36.02 -24.56 -14.11
C ARG A 736 -37.24 -23.87 -14.71
N LEU A 737 -37.23 -22.54 -14.76
CA LEU A 737 -38.25 -21.74 -15.42
C LEU A 737 -37.90 -21.68 -16.92
N LYS A 738 -38.84 -22.10 -17.78
CA LYS A 738 -38.75 -21.85 -19.23
C LYS A 738 -39.52 -20.58 -19.53
N TYR A 739 -38.89 -19.60 -20.18
CA TYR A 739 -39.61 -18.47 -20.76
C TYR A 739 -40.52 -19.01 -21.88
N SER A 740 -41.82 -18.72 -21.80
CA SER A 740 -42.71 -18.83 -22.96
C SER A 740 -42.47 -17.60 -23.84
N GLU A 741 -42.25 -17.81 -25.14
CA GLU A 741 -42.19 -16.76 -26.16
C GLU A 741 -43.36 -15.77 -26.10
#